data_AF-A0A1B1AA80-F1
#
_entry.id   AF-A0A1B1AA80-F1
#
_cell.length_a   1.000
_cell.length_b   1.000
_cell.length_c   1.000
_cell.angle_alpha   90.00
_cell.angle_beta   90.00
_cell.angle_gamma   90.00
#
_symmetry.space_group_name_H-M   'P 1'
#
loop_
_entity.id
_entity.type
_entity.pdbx_description
1 polymer ?
#
loop_
_entity_poly.entity_id
_entity_poly.type
_entity_poly.pdbx_seq_one_letter_code
_entity_poly.pdbx_strand_id
1 'polypeptide(L)'
;MPQEAAQLHGLAERVGTPFYVYDAALVRARYRALTRSLPDAGFFYSLKANPNLSLVGLLVAQGAGAEVSSRLELETAVAAGAPAERILMVGPGKAEADLERAVSLGIKAIVVESLAELDQIDRIAAKTGRCQPIALRINPNFKVSGARLNMSGRPTQFGIDETAMESALARVAALDHLRLAGLHVYMGTRILAHETIVENTRGILELAARVAQTLPEPMAFIDIGGGYGVPYYEDETPLDLAALGEAMRPLLRGFCETHPETAIAIELGRYMVAEAGRFVTSVRQVKASKGENFAVCDGGSNLHSAAAGQGFMRRNFPVSLVPHPARQSSPAEASPWSVTGPLCTPMDVIAKDVSLATPAPGDLICIHQSGAYGATASPVNFLGFGAPAEIMIDEGTATVVRERAQVQAFLDEQMPRQISMRPAVTEAALPAPFDHPALERLEAVRPLFETTGGKLAQDPDAWRDLWADPMVRALTMIGVPAEYNGFPLAESGLGLEHCPHDLHVALVERLARFDAGSILALQGPSLAGGALDAVGSPAQKERFFGAYRSGPQGTFFAVTEPEVGSDASAGSAVLRLTDRGYVLSGSKMLIGNVARAQIGIVFAKFEDSGRRALVLIEPDRVRAHLTITRLPTTGMSGADLCRIDMRDVPVAQEDLVAAQSERPSLRDGFMAINGVFERYRPVVAALALGNARGMLERLARHGQANAFASEFRSHAALIAALADVCADGMRGQAKGHRISEIKYQAVAFSDALVARIPRDAPAVMLTDPLLRRKMRDAKGFEYMEGTSNIHVLNAYRAYVAGVAS
;
A
#
# COMPACT_ATOMS: atom_id res chain seq x y z
N MET A 1 54.30 16.76 7.66
CA MET A 1 55.60 16.30 8.23
C MET A 1 55.69 14.77 8.13
N PRO A 2 56.87 14.16 7.96
CA PRO A 2 57.02 12.70 7.82
C PRO A 2 56.43 11.88 8.97
N GLN A 3 56.51 12.41 10.20
CA GLN A 3 56.00 11.75 11.42
C GLN A 3 54.47 11.64 11.45
N GLU A 4 53.77 12.69 10.99
CA GLU A 4 52.31 12.72 10.90
C GLU A 4 51.81 11.77 9.80
N ALA A 5 52.52 11.69 8.67
CA ALA A 5 52.22 10.74 7.61
C ALA A 5 52.36 9.29 8.11
N ALA A 6 53.45 8.97 8.82
CA ALA A 6 53.66 7.65 9.42
C ALA A 6 52.56 7.31 10.45
N GLN A 7 52.12 8.29 11.25
CA GLN A 7 51.04 8.10 12.21
C GLN A 7 49.71 7.75 11.53
N LEU A 8 49.33 8.48 10.47
CA LEU A 8 48.08 8.23 9.75
C LEU A 8 48.06 6.87 9.04
N HIS A 9 49.18 6.47 8.43
CA HIS A 9 49.33 5.13 7.85
C HIS A 9 49.29 4.03 8.91
N GLY A 10 49.96 4.21 10.05
CA GLY A 10 49.88 3.26 11.16
C GLY A 10 48.47 3.13 11.77
N LEU A 11 47.67 4.21 11.75
CA LEU A 11 46.24 4.14 12.10
C LEU A 11 45.45 3.38 11.03
N ALA A 12 45.67 3.69 9.75
CA ALA A 12 45.02 2.99 8.64
C ALA A 12 45.29 1.48 8.65
N GLU A 13 46.51 1.05 8.98
CA GLU A 13 46.86 -0.37 9.12
C GLU A 13 46.15 -1.04 10.30
N ARG A 14 46.00 -0.33 11.43
CA ARG A 14 45.39 -0.88 12.66
C ARG A 14 43.87 -0.94 12.61
N VAL A 15 43.21 0.09 12.07
CA VAL A 15 41.75 0.25 12.12
C VAL A 15 41.06 0.16 10.76
N GLY A 16 41.86 0.11 9.68
CA GLY A 16 41.40 0.24 8.30
C GLY A 16 40.96 1.66 7.94
N THR A 17 40.88 1.97 6.65
CA THR A 17 40.19 3.16 6.10
C THR A 17 38.79 2.84 5.57
N PRO A 18 37.86 3.80 5.54
CA PRO A 18 38.01 5.20 5.98
C PRO A 18 37.77 5.41 7.49
N PHE A 19 38.32 6.48 8.05
CA PHE A 19 38.14 6.86 9.45
C PHE A 19 38.16 8.38 9.65
N TYR A 20 37.56 8.84 10.75
CA TYR A 20 37.78 10.18 11.29
C TYR A 20 38.83 10.14 12.40
N VAL A 21 39.64 11.18 12.48
CA VAL A 21 40.59 11.38 13.59
C VAL A 21 40.43 12.78 14.18
N TYR A 22 40.38 12.85 15.51
CA TYR A 22 40.21 14.07 16.28
C TYR A 22 41.40 14.30 17.20
N ASP A 23 41.93 15.52 17.21
CA ASP A 23 42.99 15.93 18.13
C ASP A 23 42.39 16.58 19.39
N ALA A 24 42.50 15.87 20.52
CA ALA A 24 41.96 16.33 21.80
C ALA A 24 42.67 17.61 22.31
N ALA A 25 43.96 17.79 22.01
CA ALA A 25 44.70 18.97 22.42
C ALA A 25 44.19 20.23 21.70
N LEU A 26 43.85 20.13 20.42
CA LEU A 26 43.25 21.24 19.66
C LEU A 26 41.86 21.61 20.22
N VAL A 27 41.03 20.63 20.57
CA VAL A 27 39.71 20.88 21.20
C VAL A 27 39.88 21.60 22.54
N ARG A 28 40.77 21.12 23.42
CA ARG A 28 41.06 21.78 24.72
C ARG A 28 41.60 23.19 24.52
N ALA A 29 42.53 23.39 23.58
CA ALA A 29 43.12 24.70 23.30
C ALA A 29 42.04 25.69 22.83
N ARG A 30 41.15 25.26 21.93
CA ARG A 30 40.04 26.07 21.42
C ARG A 30 39.07 26.46 22.53
N TYR A 31 38.65 25.52 23.38
CA TYR A 31 37.76 25.82 24.52
C TYR A 31 38.42 26.76 25.54
N ARG A 32 39.69 26.56 25.86
CA ARG A 32 40.46 27.45 26.75
C ARG A 32 40.65 28.84 26.15
N ALA A 33 40.74 28.97 24.83
CA ALA A 33 40.83 30.27 24.18
C ALA A 33 39.50 31.03 24.27
N LEU A 34 38.37 30.34 24.05
CA LEU A 34 37.03 30.92 24.19
C LEU A 34 36.78 31.46 25.61
N THR A 35 37.01 30.63 26.62
CA THR A 35 36.81 30.99 28.04
C THR A 35 37.73 32.12 28.51
N ARG A 36 38.96 32.20 27.99
CA ARG A 36 39.85 33.34 28.25
C ARG A 36 39.40 34.62 27.55
N SER A 37 38.89 34.52 26.33
CA SER A 37 38.43 35.69 25.58
C SER A 37 37.11 36.24 26.11
N LEU A 38 36.20 35.40 26.60
CA LEU A 38 34.88 35.81 27.09
C LEU A 38 34.59 35.17 28.46
N PRO A 39 35.23 35.67 29.54
CA PRO A 39 35.13 35.06 30.87
C PRO A 39 33.73 35.19 31.50
N ASP A 40 32.96 36.19 31.08
CA ASP A 40 31.60 36.46 31.59
C ASP A 40 30.51 35.59 30.93
N ALA A 41 30.90 34.67 30.02
CA ALA A 41 29.99 33.80 29.29
C ALA A 41 30.18 32.31 29.65
N GLY A 42 29.07 31.60 29.82
CA GLY A 42 29.03 30.15 29.89
C GLY A 42 28.91 29.53 28.49
N PHE A 43 29.77 28.58 28.16
CA PHE A 43 29.75 27.91 26.87
C PHE A 43 29.03 26.58 26.91
N PHE A 44 28.12 26.36 25.96
CA PHE A 44 27.39 25.11 25.76
C PHE A 44 27.83 24.49 24.44
N TYR A 45 28.29 23.24 24.49
CA TYR A 45 28.65 22.51 23.29
C TYR A 45 27.40 22.03 22.56
N SER A 46 27.32 22.38 21.29
CA SER A 46 26.22 22.00 20.40
C SER A 46 26.45 20.60 19.84
N LEU A 47 25.78 19.58 20.38
CA LEU A 47 26.05 18.17 20.08
C LEU A 47 25.78 17.80 18.61
N LYS A 48 24.86 18.51 17.95
CA LYS A 48 24.57 18.33 16.52
C LYS A 48 25.81 18.47 15.62
N ALA A 49 26.83 19.20 16.08
CA ALA A 49 28.11 19.28 15.38
C ALA A 49 28.84 17.94 15.39
N ASN A 50 28.96 17.30 16.55
CA ASN A 50 29.51 15.96 16.70
C ASN A 50 29.12 15.37 18.08
N PRO A 51 28.15 14.43 18.15
CA PRO A 51 27.68 13.85 19.39
C PRO A 51 28.53 12.63 19.82
N ASN A 52 29.77 12.49 19.33
CA ASN A 52 30.65 11.41 19.78
C ASN A 52 30.88 11.53 21.30
N LEU A 53 30.55 10.48 22.05
CA LEU A 53 30.54 10.49 23.51
C LEU A 53 31.87 10.94 24.12
N SER A 54 33.00 10.51 23.56
CA SER A 54 34.34 10.90 24.04
C SER A 54 34.64 12.38 23.79
N LEU A 55 34.18 12.93 22.66
CA LEU A 55 34.33 14.35 22.33
C LEU A 55 33.46 15.23 23.22
N VAL A 56 32.22 14.80 23.47
CA VAL A 56 31.31 15.47 24.42
C VAL A 56 31.90 15.42 25.83
N GLY A 57 32.35 14.25 26.29
CA GLY A 57 32.98 14.07 27.59
C GLY A 57 34.23 14.93 27.77
N LEU A 58 35.05 15.07 26.72
CA LEU A 58 36.22 15.96 26.73
C LEU A 58 35.84 17.42 26.99
N LEU A 59 34.81 17.94 26.30
CA LEU A 59 34.36 19.32 26.45
C LEU A 59 33.66 19.56 27.78
N VAL A 60 32.82 18.61 28.21
CA VAL A 60 32.17 18.64 29.54
C VAL A 60 33.21 18.66 30.65
N ALA A 61 34.27 17.84 30.55
CA ALA A 61 35.38 17.84 31.51
C ALA A 61 36.18 19.15 31.53
N GLN A 62 36.15 19.95 30.47
CA GLN A 62 36.70 21.32 30.48
C GLN A 62 35.71 22.36 31.08
N GLY A 63 34.47 21.97 31.36
CA GLY A 63 33.42 22.82 31.94
C GLY A 63 32.34 23.28 30.96
N ALA A 64 32.33 22.78 29.72
CA ALA A 64 31.25 23.10 28.79
C ALA A 64 29.90 22.54 29.29
N GLY A 65 28.82 23.29 29.09
CA GLY A 65 27.47 22.70 29.12
C GLY A 65 27.17 21.94 27.83
N ALA A 66 25.96 21.39 27.71
CA ALA A 66 25.50 20.68 26.52
C ALA A 66 24.22 21.32 25.98
N GLU A 67 24.19 21.62 24.68
CA GLU A 67 22.98 21.91 23.93
C GLU A 67 22.59 20.67 23.12
N VAL A 68 21.37 20.17 23.37
CA VAL A 68 20.83 18.94 22.81
C VAL A 68 19.50 19.19 22.13
N SER A 69 19.22 18.45 21.06
CA SER A 69 18.05 18.63 20.20
C SER A 69 17.23 17.36 20.00
N SER A 70 17.72 16.21 20.50
CA SER A 70 17.08 14.91 20.35
C SER A 70 17.33 14.01 21.56
N ARG A 71 16.58 12.90 21.67
CA ARG A 71 16.78 11.90 22.72
C ARG A 71 18.20 11.41 22.84
N LEU A 72 18.80 11.01 21.72
CA LEU A 72 20.14 10.45 21.73
C LEU A 72 21.15 11.49 22.21
N GLU A 73 21.06 12.74 21.77
CA GLU A 73 21.93 13.81 22.25
C GLU A 73 21.77 14.06 23.76
N LEU A 74 20.54 14.05 24.27
CA LEU A 74 20.28 14.19 25.71
C LEU A 74 20.95 13.07 26.52
N GLU A 75 20.75 11.81 26.13
CA GLU A 75 21.36 10.68 26.82
C GLU A 75 22.88 10.64 26.63
N THR A 76 23.41 11.08 25.48
CA THR A 76 24.85 11.26 25.26
C THR A 76 25.43 12.30 26.22
N ALA A 77 24.76 13.44 26.41
CA ALA A 77 25.21 14.46 27.35
C ALA A 77 25.23 13.93 28.79
N VAL A 78 24.18 13.21 29.21
CA VAL A 78 24.12 12.56 30.53
C VAL A 78 25.22 11.52 30.69
N ALA A 79 25.41 10.65 29.70
CA ALA A 79 26.46 9.62 29.71
C ALA A 79 27.87 10.21 29.70
N ALA A 80 28.05 11.39 29.11
CA ALA A 80 29.30 12.16 29.13
C ALA A 80 29.58 12.83 30.48
N GLY A 81 28.64 12.75 31.44
CA GLY A 81 28.74 13.37 32.75
C GLY A 81 28.36 14.84 32.78
N ALA A 82 27.60 15.34 31.80
CA ALA A 82 27.10 16.71 31.83
C ALA A 82 26.13 16.89 33.03
N PRO A 83 26.35 17.87 33.93
CA PRO A 83 25.41 18.17 34.99
C PRO A 83 24.06 18.62 34.40
N ALA A 84 22.94 18.17 34.96
CA ALA A 84 21.60 18.46 34.43
C ALA A 84 21.36 19.98 34.32
N GLU A 85 21.82 20.75 35.32
CA GLU A 85 21.76 22.21 35.37
C GLU A 85 22.65 22.92 34.32
N ARG A 86 23.40 22.15 33.53
CA ARG A 86 24.19 22.61 32.37
C ARG A 86 23.74 21.98 31.05
N ILE A 87 22.52 21.44 30.98
CA ILE A 87 21.92 20.91 29.75
C ILE A 87 20.77 21.81 29.28
N LEU A 88 20.84 22.28 28.04
CA LEU A 88 19.78 23.01 27.34
C LEU A 88 19.17 22.11 26.27
N MET A 89 17.84 21.97 26.26
CA MET A 89 17.14 21.22 25.22
C MET A 89 16.44 22.16 24.24
N VAL A 90 16.86 22.14 22.97
CA VAL A 90 16.33 22.98 21.89
C VAL A 90 15.59 22.15 20.83
N GLY A 91 15.06 22.81 19.80
CA GLY A 91 14.54 22.16 18.59
C GLY A 91 13.01 22.22 18.48
N PRO A 92 12.45 22.41 17.28
CA PRO A 92 11.04 22.79 17.09
C PRO A 92 10.04 21.62 17.18
N GLY A 93 10.51 20.38 17.33
CA GLY A 93 9.67 19.17 17.26
C GLY A 93 9.98 18.17 18.35
N LYS A 94 10.10 18.62 19.61
CA LYS A 94 10.45 17.76 20.75
C LYS A 94 9.33 16.73 20.97
N ALA A 95 9.69 15.45 21.02
CA ALA A 95 8.73 14.38 21.29
C ALA A 95 8.31 14.40 22.78
N GLU A 96 7.07 13.98 23.09
CA GLU A 96 6.56 13.92 24.47
C GLU A 96 7.47 13.09 25.39
N ALA A 97 7.93 11.92 24.93
CA ALA A 97 8.85 11.07 25.69
C ALA A 97 10.21 11.73 25.99
N ASP A 98 10.66 12.66 25.15
CA ASP A 98 11.91 13.40 25.33
C ASP A 98 11.73 14.57 26.30
N LEU A 99 10.58 15.24 26.24
CA LEU A 99 10.16 16.23 27.23
C LEU A 99 10.01 15.60 28.63
N GLU A 100 9.35 14.43 28.73
CA GLU A 100 9.24 13.67 29.98
C GLU A 100 10.61 13.35 30.57
N ARG A 101 11.56 12.95 29.71
CA ARG A 101 12.94 12.68 30.14
C ARG A 101 13.64 13.94 30.61
N ALA A 102 13.58 15.03 29.86
CA ALA A 102 14.17 16.32 30.24
C ALA A 102 13.63 16.81 31.59
N VAL A 103 12.32 16.73 31.81
CA VAL A 103 11.66 17.08 33.08
C VAL A 103 12.12 16.17 34.22
N SER A 104 12.19 14.85 33.97
CA SER A 104 12.65 13.88 34.98
C SER A 104 14.10 14.11 35.41
N LEU A 105 14.94 14.58 34.50
CA LEU A 105 16.34 14.92 34.78
C LEU A 105 16.47 16.27 35.50
N GLY A 106 15.51 17.18 35.31
CA GLY A 106 15.58 18.53 35.86
C GLY A 106 16.66 19.36 35.16
N ILE A 107 16.68 19.32 33.82
CA ILE A 107 17.70 20.03 33.04
C ILE A 107 17.61 21.57 33.21
N LYS A 108 18.69 22.28 32.86
CA LYS A 108 18.82 23.75 32.99
C LYS A 108 17.60 24.50 32.47
N ALA A 109 17.18 24.17 31.24
CA ALA A 109 15.96 24.67 30.63
C ALA A 109 15.57 23.85 29.41
N ILE A 110 14.25 23.74 29.19
CA ILE A 110 13.70 23.40 27.88
C ILE A 110 13.47 24.71 27.13
N VAL A 111 14.09 24.86 25.97
CA VAL A 111 13.97 26.03 25.11
C VAL A 111 12.72 25.87 24.25
N VAL A 112 11.70 26.66 24.56
CA VAL A 112 10.35 26.56 24.03
C VAL A 112 10.24 27.30 22.71
N GLU A 113 9.60 26.64 21.75
CA GLU A 113 9.51 27.06 20.35
C GLU A 113 8.09 27.54 19.97
N SER A 114 7.07 27.26 20.80
CA SER A 114 5.69 27.71 20.55
C SER A 114 4.83 27.77 21.82
N LEU A 115 3.71 28.49 21.77
CA LEU A 115 2.73 28.54 22.88
C LEU A 115 2.13 27.16 23.18
N ALA A 116 1.90 26.34 22.16
CA ALA A 116 1.38 24.99 22.35
C ALA A 116 2.37 24.06 23.08
N GLU A 117 3.67 24.27 22.86
CA GLU A 117 4.71 23.52 23.56
C GLU A 117 4.78 23.89 25.05
N LEU A 118 4.45 25.15 25.44
CA LEU A 118 4.29 25.51 26.86
C LEU A 118 3.25 24.61 27.55
N ASP A 119 2.07 24.50 26.95
CA ASP A 119 0.97 23.69 27.49
C ASP A 119 1.32 22.20 27.59
N GLN A 120 2.15 21.74 26.66
CA GLN A 120 2.65 20.37 26.69
C GLN A 120 3.63 20.14 27.83
N ILE A 121 4.61 21.03 28.01
CA ILE A 121 5.61 20.90 29.06
C ILE A 121 4.95 21.04 30.44
N ASP A 122 4.02 21.98 30.62
CA ASP A 122 3.30 22.17 31.89
C ASP A 122 2.55 20.89 32.30
N ARG A 123 1.80 20.30 31.37
CA ARG A 123 1.08 19.04 31.62
C ARG A 123 2.03 17.90 32.02
N ILE A 124 3.20 17.81 31.39
CA ILE A 124 4.22 16.79 31.70
C ILE A 124 4.84 17.06 33.08
N ALA A 125 5.18 18.31 33.37
CA ALA A 125 5.73 18.74 34.64
C ALA A 125 4.73 18.47 35.80
N ALA A 126 3.44 18.75 35.58
CA ALA A 126 2.35 18.44 36.49
C ALA A 126 2.27 16.94 36.84
N LYS A 127 2.35 16.04 35.85
CA LYS A 127 2.35 14.59 36.07
C LYS A 127 3.49 14.12 36.99
N THR A 128 4.61 14.84 37.02
CA THR A 128 5.81 14.49 37.80
C THR A 128 5.97 15.30 39.08
N GLY A 129 5.03 16.21 39.39
CA GLY A 129 5.09 17.09 40.55
C GLY A 129 6.30 18.03 40.54
N ARG A 130 6.83 18.37 39.36
CA ARG A 130 8.00 19.24 39.18
C ARG A 130 7.59 20.59 38.60
N CYS A 131 8.37 21.62 38.92
CA CYS A 131 8.34 22.89 38.19
C CYS A 131 9.54 22.93 37.24
N GLN A 132 9.30 22.91 35.93
CA GLN A 132 10.36 22.84 34.92
C GLN A 132 10.83 24.24 34.53
N PRO A 133 12.13 24.56 34.65
CA PRO A 133 12.71 25.74 34.02
C PRO A 133 12.55 25.70 32.50
N ILE A 134 12.09 26.81 31.93
CA ILE A 134 11.96 26.99 30.47
C ILE A 134 12.62 28.28 30.04
N ALA A 135 13.07 28.34 28.78
CA ALA A 135 13.43 29.58 28.13
C ALA A 135 12.59 29.75 26.87
N LEU A 136 12.21 30.98 26.52
CA LEU A 136 11.49 31.24 25.27
C LEU A 136 12.50 31.48 24.15
N ARG A 137 12.43 30.70 23.07
CA ARG A 137 13.19 30.99 21.86
C ARG A 137 12.47 32.07 21.08
N ILE A 138 13.15 33.19 20.82
CA ILE A 138 12.56 34.34 20.18
C ILE A 138 13.07 34.49 18.76
N ASN A 139 12.15 34.72 17.83
CA ASN A 139 12.43 35.19 16.48
C ASN A 139 12.31 36.73 16.50
N PRO A 140 13.44 37.46 16.60
CA PRO A 140 13.46 38.90 16.79
C PRO A 140 13.05 39.67 15.52
N ASN A 141 12.60 40.90 15.69
CA ASN A 141 12.23 41.78 14.58
C ASN A 141 13.43 42.42 13.85
N PHE A 142 14.62 42.38 14.45
CA PHE A 142 15.83 42.92 13.84
C PHE A 142 16.51 41.90 12.93
N LYS A 143 17.24 42.41 11.93
CA LYS A 143 18.10 41.63 11.04
C LYS A 143 19.51 42.17 11.16
N VAL A 144 20.47 41.27 11.24
CA VAL A 144 21.89 41.64 11.14
C VAL A 144 22.45 41.05 9.85
N SER A 145 23.13 41.89 9.09
CA SER A 145 23.81 41.50 7.84
C SER A 145 25.14 40.80 8.14
N GLY A 146 25.56 39.87 7.27
CA GLY A 146 26.88 39.24 7.35
C GLY A 146 26.90 37.75 7.71
N ALA A 147 25.79 37.17 8.18
CA ALA A 147 25.67 35.71 8.30
C ALA A 147 25.31 35.09 6.94
N ARG A 148 25.97 33.98 6.57
CA ARG A 148 25.68 33.28 5.30
C ARG A 148 24.33 32.56 5.30
N LEU A 149 23.80 32.27 6.49
CA LEU A 149 22.48 31.67 6.68
C LEU A 149 21.82 32.32 7.91
N ASN A 150 20.72 33.04 7.68
CA ASN A 150 19.91 33.66 8.73
C ASN A 150 18.85 32.68 9.23
N MET A 151 18.83 32.41 10.52
CA MET A 151 17.90 31.45 11.15
C MET A 151 16.78 32.14 11.94
N SER A 152 16.80 33.47 11.96
CA SER A 152 15.92 34.36 12.72
C SER A 152 15.74 35.69 11.96
N GLY A 153 14.77 36.53 12.34
CA GLY A 153 14.45 37.80 11.67
C GLY A 153 13.62 37.65 10.40
N ARG A 154 13.03 36.47 10.17
CA ARG A 154 12.20 36.13 9.00
C ARG A 154 11.25 34.97 9.33
N PRO A 155 10.23 34.68 8.49
CA PRO A 155 9.43 33.48 8.66
C PRO A 155 10.31 32.23 8.71
N THR A 156 10.19 31.46 9.78
CA THR A 156 10.96 30.23 10.04
C THR A 156 10.17 29.32 10.98
N GLN A 157 10.53 28.04 11.03
CA GLN A 157 9.94 27.05 11.94
C GLN A 157 10.44 27.18 13.39
N PHE A 158 11.32 28.13 13.68
CA PHE A 158 12.00 28.25 14.96
C PHE A 158 11.53 29.46 15.75
N GLY A 159 11.28 29.23 17.04
CA GLY A 159 10.95 30.25 18.01
C GLY A 159 9.58 30.90 17.83
N ILE A 160 9.26 31.73 18.80
CA ILE A 160 8.07 32.57 18.86
C ILE A 160 8.44 33.95 18.33
N ASP A 161 7.63 34.50 17.43
CA ASP A 161 7.83 35.85 16.93
C ASP A 161 7.82 36.88 18.08
N GLU A 162 8.73 37.86 18.04
CA GLU A 162 8.82 38.91 19.07
C GLU A 162 7.48 39.65 19.27
N THR A 163 6.66 39.76 18.22
CA THR A 163 5.30 40.35 18.29
C THR A 163 4.32 39.57 19.16
N ALA A 164 4.55 38.27 19.37
CA ALA A 164 3.74 37.42 20.23
C ALA A 164 4.27 37.32 21.67
N MET A 165 5.34 38.06 22.01
CA MET A 165 5.99 38.01 23.33
C MET A 165 5.01 38.21 24.49
N GLU A 166 4.17 39.24 24.44
CA GLU A 166 3.20 39.53 25.50
C GLU A 166 2.25 38.35 25.74
N SER A 167 1.74 37.75 24.65
CA SER A 167 0.87 36.58 24.74
C SER A 167 1.59 35.34 25.30
N ALA A 168 2.87 35.15 24.96
CA ALA A 168 3.67 34.05 25.49
C ALA A 168 3.94 34.23 26.99
N LEU A 169 4.30 35.43 27.43
CA LEU A 169 4.52 35.76 28.85
C LEU A 169 3.23 35.59 29.67
N ALA A 170 2.11 36.09 29.17
CA ALA A 170 0.80 35.90 29.80
C ALA A 170 0.43 34.41 29.91
N ARG A 171 0.76 33.60 28.89
CA ARG A 171 0.54 32.16 28.92
C ARG A 171 1.41 31.47 29.95
N VAL A 172 2.71 31.78 30.02
CA VAL A 172 3.62 31.21 31.01
C VAL A 172 3.16 31.53 32.43
N ALA A 173 2.71 32.76 32.69
CA ALA A 173 2.21 33.17 34.01
C ALA A 173 0.94 32.43 34.45
N ALA A 174 0.20 31.83 33.50
CA ALA A 174 -1.01 31.04 33.77
C ALA A 174 -0.74 29.53 33.95
N LEU A 175 0.52 29.09 33.91
CA LEU A 175 0.92 27.68 33.99
C LEU A 175 1.71 27.43 35.28
N ASP A 176 1.15 26.61 36.17
CA ASP A 176 1.65 26.42 37.54
C ASP A 176 2.97 25.63 37.62
N HIS A 177 3.30 24.83 36.61
CA HIS A 177 4.41 23.88 36.65
C HIS A 177 5.60 24.31 35.78
N LEU A 178 5.61 25.57 35.32
CA LEU A 178 6.70 26.15 34.54
C LEU A 178 7.32 27.33 35.27
N ARG A 179 8.64 27.49 35.10
CA ARG A 179 9.36 28.69 35.53
C ARG A 179 10.09 29.31 34.36
N LEU A 180 9.75 30.54 33.98
CA LEU A 180 10.47 31.28 32.97
C LEU A 180 11.88 31.64 33.48
N ALA A 181 12.87 30.88 33.03
CA ALA A 181 14.26 31.02 33.44
C ALA A 181 15.08 31.92 32.51
N GLY A 182 14.62 32.19 31.29
CA GLY A 182 15.40 32.98 30.35
C GLY A 182 14.81 33.12 28.95
N LEU A 183 15.64 33.67 28.06
CA LEU A 183 15.37 33.76 26.63
C LEU A 183 16.48 33.08 25.84
N HIS A 184 16.17 32.70 24.61
CA HIS A 184 17.12 32.16 23.64
C HIS A 184 16.96 32.86 22.29
N VAL A 185 18.06 33.31 21.71
CA VAL A 185 18.06 33.91 20.37
C VAL A 185 19.24 33.39 19.56
N TYR A 186 18.96 32.86 18.37
CA TYR A 186 19.98 32.35 17.46
C TYR A 186 19.87 32.99 16.08
N MET A 187 20.82 33.87 15.74
CA MET A 187 20.74 34.69 14.54
C MET A 187 21.23 33.99 13.26
N GLY A 188 22.26 33.15 13.34
CA GLY A 188 22.81 32.50 12.16
C GLY A 188 24.05 31.65 12.41
N THR A 189 24.65 31.13 11.33
CA THR A 189 25.81 30.22 11.39
C THR A 189 26.94 30.65 10.44
N ARG A 190 28.16 30.17 10.73
CA ARG A 190 29.39 30.42 9.97
C ARG A 190 29.73 31.91 9.82
N ILE A 191 29.67 32.64 10.93
CA ILE A 191 30.05 34.05 10.99
C ILE A 191 31.56 34.14 11.20
N LEU A 192 32.28 34.67 10.21
CA LEU A 192 33.75 34.83 10.25
C LEU A 192 34.18 36.24 10.69
N ALA A 193 33.32 37.25 10.46
CA ALA A 193 33.57 38.62 10.89
C ALA A 193 33.14 38.81 12.35
N HIS A 194 34.05 39.29 13.20
CA HIS A 194 33.78 39.47 14.61
C HIS A 194 32.78 40.60 14.86
N GLU A 195 32.78 41.64 14.02
CA GLU A 195 31.87 42.78 14.07
C GLU A 195 30.41 42.33 13.94
N THR A 196 30.12 41.36 13.06
CA THR A 196 28.79 40.78 12.91
C THR A 196 28.33 40.04 14.16
N ILE A 197 29.23 39.35 14.87
CA ILE A 197 28.92 38.65 16.13
C ILE A 197 28.63 39.67 17.23
N VAL A 198 29.42 40.73 17.31
CA VAL A 198 29.24 41.84 18.26
C VAL A 198 27.88 42.51 18.07
N GLU A 199 27.52 42.82 16.83
CA GLU A 199 26.25 43.46 16.52
C GLU A 199 25.04 42.56 16.82
N ASN A 200 25.12 41.27 16.48
CA ASN A 200 24.13 40.28 16.88
C ASN A 200 23.94 40.25 18.40
N THR A 201 25.05 40.17 19.13
CA THR A 201 25.02 40.09 20.59
C THR A 201 24.39 41.34 21.18
N ARG A 202 24.74 42.54 20.69
CA ARG A 202 24.14 43.80 21.13
C ARG A 202 22.62 43.77 20.98
N GLY A 203 22.11 43.43 19.80
CA GLY A 203 20.66 43.36 19.57
C GLY A 203 19.94 42.36 20.48
N ILE A 204 20.57 41.22 20.76
CA ILE A 204 20.01 40.21 21.68
C ILE A 204 20.00 40.72 23.12
N LEU A 205 21.08 41.34 23.60
CA LEU A 205 21.15 41.88 24.96
C LEU A 205 20.18 43.05 25.16
N GLU A 206 19.99 43.90 24.15
CA GLU A 206 18.98 44.96 24.16
C GLU A 206 17.56 44.40 24.22
N LEU A 207 17.26 43.34 23.45
CA LEU A 207 15.98 42.63 23.55
C LEU A 207 15.79 42.02 24.93
N ALA A 208 16.80 41.33 25.45
CA ALA A 208 16.76 40.71 26.77
C ALA A 208 16.52 41.75 27.88
N ALA A 209 17.17 42.91 27.81
CA ALA A 209 16.97 44.01 28.76
C ALA A 209 15.55 44.59 28.68
N ARG A 210 14.97 44.73 27.48
CA ARG A 210 13.57 45.17 27.32
C ARG A 210 12.59 44.17 27.93
N VAL A 211 12.78 42.87 27.67
CA VAL A 211 11.90 41.84 28.21
C VAL A 211 12.03 41.73 29.73
N ALA A 212 13.26 41.82 30.27
CA ALA A 212 13.51 41.76 31.71
C ALA A 212 12.70 42.78 32.51
N GLN A 213 12.48 43.99 31.96
CA GLN A 213 11.67 45.04 32.60
C GLN A 213 10.18 44.66 32.78
N THR A 214 9.70 43.67 32.03
CA THR A 214 8.31 43.21 32.07
C THR A 214 8.11 41.98 32.96
N LEU A 215 9.19 41.37 33.42
CA LEU A 215 9.14 40.14 34.21
C LEU A 215 9.08 40.47 35.72
N PRO A 216 8.31 39.69 36.51
CA PRO A 216 8.24 39.87 37.95
C PRO A 216 9.51 39.40 38.67
N GLU A 217 10.25 38.47 38.07
CA GLU A 217 11.50 37.90 38.59
C GLU A 217 12.63 38.09 37.57
N PRO A 218 13.89 38.23 38.03
CA PRO A 218 15.04 38.28 37.13
C PRO A 218 15.19 36.97 36.36
N MET A 219 15.65 37.06 35.10
CA MET A 219 15.99 35.87 34.33
C MET A 219 17.23 35.20 34.93
N ALA A 220 17.24 33.87 34.97
CA ALA A 220 18.43 33.11 35.36
C ALA A 220 19.49 33.11 34.26
N PHE A 221 19.10 33.23 32.99
CA PHE A 221 20.04 33.36 31.88
C PHE A 221 19.45 33.99 30.61
N ILE A 222 20.34 34.47 29.75
CA ILE A 222 20.09 34.78 28.34
C ILE A 222 21.03 33.93 27.49
N ASP A 223 20.48 33.18 26.54
CA ASP A 223 21.27 32.50 25.53
C ASP A 223 21.34 33.38 24.27
N ILE A 224 22.54 33.87 23.99
CA ILE A 224 22.83 34.72 22.83
C ILE A 224 23.16 33.89 21.57
N GLY A 225 22.93 32.58 21.64
CA GLY A 225 23.15 31.63 20.56
C GLY A 225 24.64 31.47 20.26
N GLY A 226 25.00 31.44 18.98
CA GLY A 226 26.40 31.37 18.59
C GLY A 226 26.58 31.53 17.10
N GLY A 227 27.13 30.51 16.44
CA GLY A 227 27.34 30.54 14.99
C GLY A 227 28.73 31.00 14.55
N TYR A 228 29.71 30.96 15.44
CA TYR A 228 31.10 31.28 15.11
C TYR A 228 31.59 30.35 13.99
N GLY A 229 32.20 30.94 12.96
CA GLY A 229 32.68 30.23 11.79
C GLY A 229 34.13 29.77 11.92
N VAL A 230 34.47 28.75 11.14
CA VAL A 230 35.85 28.39 10.81
C VAL A 230 36.03 28.56 9.30
N PRO A 231 37.23 28.93 8.84
CA PRO A 231 37.50 29.10 7.41
C PRO A 231 37.60 27.73 6.76
N TYR A 232 36.91 27.46 5.67
CA TYR A 232 37.04 26.19 4.92
C TYR A 232 37.73 26.38 3.57
N TYR A 233 37.88 27.63 3.13
CA TYR A 233 38.40 27.99 1.82
C TYR A 233 39.61 28.91 1.96
N GLU A 234 40.52 28.88 0.98
CA GLU A 234 41.79 29.63 1.04
C GLU A 234 41.60 31.15 1.13
N ASP A 235 40.51 31.69 0.58
CA ASP A 235 40.13 33.10 0.61
C ASP A 235 39.38 33.51 1.89
N GLU A 236 39.18 32.58 2.84
CA GLU A 236 38.52 32.86 4.10
C GLU A 236 39.51 33.14 5.21
N THR A 237 39.32 34.26 5.90
CA THR A 237 40.09 34.60 7.09
C THR A 237 39.49 33.90 8.32
N PRO A 238 40.31 33.28 9.20
CA PRO A 238 39.84 32.80 10.49
C PRO A 238 39.19 33.92 11.32
N LEU A 239 38.18 33.57 12.12
CA LEU A 239 37.57 34.50 13.08
C LEU A 239 38.64 34.98 14.08
N ASP A 240 38.87 36.29 14.11
CA ASP A 240 39.76 36.94 15.08
C ASP A 240 39.12 36.92 16.48
N LEU A 241 39.46 35.89 17.25
CA LEU A 241 38.94 35.71 18.61
C LEU A 241 39.47 36.76 19.59
N ALA A 242 40.63 37.36 19.32
CA ALA A 242 41.17 38.41 20.17
C ALA A 242 40.38 39.70 19.97
N ALA A 243 40.19 40.14 18.72
CA ALA A 243 39.37 41.31 18.39
C ALA A 243 37.91 41.12 18.83
N LEU A 244 37.35 39.92 18.64
CA LEU A 244 36.02 39.59 19.15
C LEU A 244 35.95 39.75 20.68
N GLY A 245 36.93 39.23 21.40
CA GLY A 245 37.01 39.36 22.85
C GLY A 245 37.08 40.81 23.31
N GLU A 246 37.95 41.62 22.69
CA GLU A 246 38.08 43.05 23.00
C GLU A 246 36.75 43.81 22.82
N ALA A 247 36.03 43.55 21.73
CA ALA A 247 34.77 44.23 21.44
C ALA A 247 33.58 43.71 22.28
N MET A 248 33.54 42.41 22.60
CA MET A 248 32.44 41.78 23.32
C MET A 248 32.51 41.97 24.83
N ARG A 249 33.71 41.96 25.44
CA ARG A 249 33.88 42.03 26.90
C ARG A 249 33.14 43.21 27.54
N PRO A 250 33.23 44.45 27.02
CA PRO A 250 32.47 45.58 27.59
C PRO A 250 30.95 45.39 27.52
N LEU A 251 30.45 44.77 26.45
CA LEU A 251 29.01 44.52 26.27
C LEU A 251 28.49 43.49 27.26
N LEU A 252 29.19 42.37 27.39
CA LEU A 252 28.81 41.30 28.32
C LEU A 252 28.88 41.80 29.76
N ARG A 253 30.00 42.47 30.13
CA ARG A 253 30.17 43.02 31.47
C ARG A 253 29.11 44.05 31.82
N GLY A 254 28.85 45.02 30.93
CA GLY A 254 27.83 46.04 31.17
C GLY A 254 26.43 45.45 31.35
N PHE A 255 26.11 44.39 30.60
CA PHE A 255 24.85 43.66 30.79
C PHE A 255 24.81 42.95 32.15
N CYS A 256 25.86 42.23 32.54
CA CYS A 256 25.96 41.54 33.84
C CYS A 256 25.95 42.51 35.03
N GLU A 257 26.56 43.70 34.91
CA GLU A 257 26.51 44.74 35.95
C GLU A 257 25.08 45.27 36.14
N THR A 258 24.31 45.37 35.07
CA THR A 258 22.90 45.82 35.10
C THR A 258 21.95 44.69 35.52
N HIS A 259 22.29 43.43 35.22
CA HIS A 259 21.48 42.25 35.49
C HIS A 259 22.33 41.17 36.21
N PRO A 260 22.72 41.38 37.47
CA PRO A 260 23.71 40.53 38.16
C PRO A 260 23.26 39.08 38.40
N GLU A 261 21.96 38.81 38.29
CA GLU A 261 21.37 37.48 38.45
C GLU A 261 21.20 36.73 37.11
N THR A 262 21.44 37.40 35.98
CA THR A 262 21.28 36.81 34.64
C THR A 262 22.63 36.34 34.08
N ALA A 263 22.82 35.02 33.98
CA ALA A 263 24.00 34.46 33.32
C ALA A 263 23.90 34.58 31.78
N ILE A 264 25.03 34.72 31.09
CA ILE A 264 25.09 34.72 29.63
C ILE A 264 25.51 33.33 29.15
N ALA A 265 24.75 32.73 28.24
CA ALA A 265 25.06 31.46 27.59
C ALA A 265 25.40 31.65 26.10
N ILE A 266 26.38 30.89 25.61
CA ILE A 266 26.78 30.85 24.20
C ILE A 266 26.83 29.38 23.72
N GLU A 267 26.10 29.07 22.65
CA GLU A 267 26.04 27.76 22.02
C GLU A 267 27.02 27.64 20.85
N LEU A 268 28.07 26.83 20.99
CA LEU A 268 29.05 26.60 19.93
C LEU A 268 29.24 25.12 19.64
N GLY A 269 29.13 24.75 18.36
CA GLY A 269 29.45 23.41 17.87
C GLY A 269 30.66 23.45 16.95
N ARG A 270 30.44 23.93 15.72
CA ARG A 270 31.44 23.98 14.64
C ARG A 270 32.77 24.57 15.09
N TYR A 271 32.74 25.74 15.71
CA TYR A 271 33.94 26.46 16.10
C TYR A 271 34.80 25.71 17.13
N MET A 272 34.19 24.87 17.97
CA MET A 272 34.93 24.13 18.99
C MET A 272 35.69 22.93 18.42
N VAL A 273 35.15 22.27 17.38
CA VAL A 273 35.63 20.93 16.99
C VAL A 273 36.02 20.78 15.52
N ALA A 274 35.58 21.67 14.62
CA ALA A 274 35.78 21.48 13.17
C ALA A 274 37.26 21.29 12.80
N GLU A 275 38.12 22.23 13.18
CA GLU A 275 39.56 22.22 12.85
C GLU A 275 40.35 21.11 13.56
N ALA A 276 39.81 20.56 14.64
CA ALA A 276 40.44 19.47 15.37
C ALA A 276 40.22 18.10 14.69
N GLY A 277 39.33 18.02 13.70
CA GLY A 277 38.98 16.77 13.04
C GLY A 277 39.45 16.67 11.60
N ARG A 278 39.76 15.44 11.18
CA ARG A 278 40.14 15.09 9.81
C ARG A 278 39.45 13.82 9.38
N PHE A 279 39.05 13.76 8.12
CA PHE A 279 38.54 12.55 7.49
C PHE A 279 39.61 11.94 6.60
N VAL A 280 39.88 10.66 6.75
CA VAL A 280 40.96 9.94 6.07
C VAL A 280 40.38 8.77 5.28
N THR A 281 40.76 8.67 4.02
CA THR A 281 40.36 7.59 3.10
C THR A 281 41.54 7.13 2.25
N SER A 282 41.57 5.87 1.85
CA SER A 282 42.64 5.31 1.02
C SER A 282 42.27 5.34 -0.45
N VAL A 283 43.22 5.72 -1.30
CA VAL A 283 43.12 5.63 -2.76
C VAL A 283 43.11 4.16 -3.16
N ARG A 284 42.02 3.72 -3.79
CA ARG A 284 41.85 2.35 -4.31
C ARG A 284 42.38 2.22 -5.73
N GLN A 285 42.12 3.24 -6.56
CA GLN A 285 42.53 3.27 -7.95
C GLN A 285 42.67 4.71 -8.44
N VAL A 286 43.52 4.89 -9.44
CA VAL A 286 43.64 6.14 -10.20
C VAL A 286 43.29 5.87 -11.66
N LYS A 287 42.58 6.80 -12.30
CA LYS A 287 42.23 6.69 -13.72
C LYS A 287 42.10 8.05 -14.38
N ALA A 288 42.36 8.10 -15.68
CA ALA A 288 41.98 9.22 -16.52
C ALA A 288 40.67 8.88 -17.24
N SER A 289 39.74 9.83 -17.32
CA SER A 289 38.51 9.67 -18.11
C SER A 289 38.15 10.99 -18.77
N LYS A 290 38.01 10.99 -20.10
CA LYS A 290 37.61 12.17 -20.90
C LYS A 290 38.43 13.44 -20.61
N GLY A 291 39.73 13.28 -20.30
CA GLY A 291 40.63 14.41 -20.02
C GLY A 291 40.73 14.83 -18.56
N GLU A 292 39.96 14.21 -17.66
CA GLU A 292 40.03 14.46 -16.21
C GLU A 292 40.69 13.28 -15.47
N ASN A 293 41.45 13.59 -14.42
CA ASN A 293 42.08 12.59 -13.56
C ASN A 293 41.23 12.34 -12.30
N PHE A 294 41.06 11.06 -11.96
CA PHE A 294 40.26 10.63 -10.82
C PHE A 294 41.08 9.78 -9.87
N ALA A 295 41.06 10.14 -8.58
CA ALA A 295 41.52 9.30 -7.48
C ALA A 295 40.28 8.74 -6.76
N VAL A 296 39.98 7.47 -7.01
CA VAL A 296 38.82 6.79 -6.44
C VAL A 296 39.23 6.17 -5.10
N CYS A 297 38.57 6.60 -4.04
CA CYS A 297 38.89 6.25 -2.66
C CYS A 297 37.83 5.31 -2.05
N ASP A 298 38.13 4.76 -0.86
CA ASP A 298 37.20 3.89 -0.13
C ASP A 298 36.21 4.61 0.80
N GLY A 299 36.24 5.94 0.81
CA GLY A 299 35.32 6.82 1.50
C GLY A 299 34.89 7.95 0.59
N GLY A 300 33.60 8.28 0.63
CA GLY A 300 32.98 9.24 -0.27
C GLY A 300 32.01 10.19 0.42
N SER A 301 31.11 10.74 -0.39
CA SER A 301 30.03 11.63 0.00
C SER A 301 29.08 11.03 1.05
N ASN A 302 28.96 9.70 1.14
CA ASN A 302 28.22 9.02 2.20
C ASN A 302 28.86 9.16 3.58
N LEU A 303 30.16 9.46 3.65
CA LEU A 303 30.91 9.62 4.89
C LEU A 303 31.33 11.07 5.13
N HIS A 304 31.35 11.92 4.09
CA HIS A 304 31.58 13.36 4.21
C HIS A 304 30.79 14.16 3.16
N SER A 305 29.49 14.30 3.42
CA SER A 305 28.52 14.96 2.55
C SER A 305 28.84 16.45 2.33
N ALA A 306 29.34 17.13 3.38
CA ALA A 306 29.71 18.54 3.29
C ALA A 306 30.91 18.80 2.36
N ALA A 307 31.93 17.92 2.36
CA ALA A 307 33.04 18.00 1.41
C ALA A 307 32.57 17.72 -0.02
N ALA A 308 31.55 16.87 -0.17
CA ALA A 308 30.96 16.52 -1.48
C ALA A 308 30.05 17.60 -2.08
N GLY A 309 30.05 18.82 -1.56
CA GLY A 309 29.24 19.89 -2.12
C GLY A 309 27.77 19.84 -1.72
N GLN A 310 27.35 18.85 -0.92
CA GLN A 310 25.96 18.65 -0.55
C GLN A 310 25.58 19.62 0.58
N GLY A 311 24.54 20.43 0.34
CA GLY A 311 24.13 21.52 1.22
C GLY A 311 24.72 22.88 0.81
N PHE A 312 25.11 23.69 1.80
CA PHE A 312 25.56 25.09 1.58
C PHE A 312 27.08 25.21 1.36
N MET A 313 27.84 24.13 1.49
CA MET A 313 29.29 24.08 1.33
C MET A 313 29.63 23.55 -0.07
N ARG A 314 29.78 24.42 -1.07
CA ARG A 314 29.90 23.99 -2.49
C ARG A 314 31.33 23.94 -3.05
N ARG A 315 32.32 24.42 -2.30
CA ARG A 315 33.75 24.41 -2.69
C ARG A 315 34.51 23.35 -1.90
N ASN A 316 35.68 22.97 -2.41
CA ASN A 316 36.54 21.98 -1.79
C ASN A 316 36.95 22.41 -0.37
N PHE A 317 36.86 21.46 0.56
CA PHE A 317 37.53 21.57 1.85
C PHE A 317 39.04 21.48 1.64
N PRO A 318 39.87 21.91 2.62
CA PRO A 318 41.31 21.73 2.50
C PRO A 318 41.63 20.24 2.46
N VAL A 319 42.36 19.83 1.43
CA VAL A 319 42.67 18.43 1.13
C VAL A 319 44.16 18.25 0.95
N SER A 320 44.69 17.13 1.43
CA SER A 320 46.09 16.76 1.22
C SER A 320 46.23 15.28 0.88
N LEU A 321 47.17 14.97 -0.01
CA LEU A 321 47.66 13.62 -0.24
C LEU A 321 48.70 13.26 0.81
N VAL A 322 48.63 12.05 1.36
CA VAL A 322 49.62 11.46 2.27
C VAL A 322 50.17 10.20 1.61
N PRO A 323 51.30 10.30 0.89
CA PRO A 323 51.89 9.17 0.18
C PRO A 323 52.24 8.01 1.11
N HIS A 324 52.14 6.78 0.62
CA HIS A 324 52.52 5.59 1.38
C HIS A 324 54.02 5.60 1.72
N PRO A 325 54.46 5.26 2.96
CA PRO A 325 55.86 5.38 3.38
C PRO A 325 56.85 4.57 2.54
N ALA A 326 56.41 3.43 2.00
CA ALA A 326 57.22 2.59 1.11
C ALA A 326 57.41 3.17 -0.31
N ARG A 327 56.74 4.27 -0.66
CA ARG A 327 56.83 4.91 -1.97
C ARG A 327 58.10 5.75 -2.05
N GLN A 328 59.02 5.37 -2.94
CA GLN A 328 60.11 6.25 -3.35
C GLN A 328 59.52 7.38 -4.20
N SER A 329 59.37 8.57 -3.64
CA SER A 329 58.82 9.72 -4.35
C SER A 329 59.92 10.48 -5.10
N SER A 330 59.88 10.50 -6.43
CA SER A 330 60.37 11.66 -7.19
C SER A 330 59.33 12.79 -7.05
N PRO A 331 59.73 14.08 -7.01
CA PRO A 331 58.78 15.18 -7.02
C PRO A 331 58.03 15.17 -8.35
N ALA A 332 56.83 14.58 -8.37
CA ALA A 332 55.89 14.72 -9.48
C ALA A 332 55.23 16.10 -9.37
N GLU A 333 55.16 16.83 -10.48
CA GLU A 333 54.44 18.11 -10.54
C GLU A 333 52.98 17.92 -10.11
N ALA A 334 52.47 18.87 -9.33
CA ALA A 334 51.08 18.86 -8.93
C ALA A 334 50.19 19.03 -10.18
N SER A 335 49.15 18.20 -10.27
CA SER A 335 48.18 18.20 -11.36
C SER A 335 46.76 18.24 -10.80
N PRO A 336 45.76 18.65 -11.59
CA PRO A 336 44.37 18.62 -11.15
C PRO A 336 43.86 17.18 -11.04
N TRP A 337 43.27 16.85 -9.88
CA TRP A 337 42.64 15.57 -9.58
C TRP A 337 41.25 15.79 -8.99
N SER A 338 40.30 14.96 -9.40
CA SER A 338 39.02 14.80 -8.71
C SER A 338 39.09 13.59 -7.78
N VAL A 339 38.88 13.80 -6.49
CA VAL A 339 38.83 12.76 -5.48
C VAL A 339 37.37 12.30 -5.32
N THR A 340 37.14 11.02 -5.59
CA THR A 340 35.80 10.40 -5.54
C THR A 340 35.75 9.29 -4.51
N GLY A 341 34.56 8.93 -4.07
CA GLY A 341 34.36 7.75 -3.23
C GLY A 341 34.02 6.48 -4.03
N PRO A 342 33.54 5.42 -3.32
CA PRO A 342 33.21 4.12 -3.91
C PRO A 342 31.76 3.98 -4.38
N LEU A 343 30.92 5.01 -4.27
CA LEU A 343 29.47 4.91 -4.52
C LEU A 343 29.14 4.90 -6.01
N CYS A 344 28.06 4.21 -6.38
CA CYS A 344 27.55 4.14 -7.75
C CYS A 344 26.73 5.38 -8.17
N THR A 345 27.19 6.58 -7.81
CA THR A 345 26.53 7.84 -8.17
C THR A 345 27.55 8.87 -8.65
N PRO A 346 27.25 9.66 -9.70
CA PRO A 346 28.14 10.73 -10.15
C PRO A 346 28.31 11.86 -9.11
N MET A 347 27.45 11.91 -8.09
CA MET A 347 27.54 12.88 -6.99
C MET A 347 28.61 12.50 -5.96
N ASP A 348 29.29 11.36 -6.11
CA ASP A 348 30.28 10.88 -5.14
C ASP A 348 31.68 11.48 -5.35
N VAL A 349 31.74 12.81 -5.32
CA VAL A 349 32.97 13.59 -5.51
C VAL A 349 33.19 14.41 -4.26
N ILE A 350 34.21 14.07 -3.46
CA ILE A 350 34.51 14.76 -2.18
C ILE A 350 35.51 15.91 -2.33
N ALA A 351 36.23 15.95 -3.46
CA ALA A 351 37.00 17.11 -3.87
C ALA A 351 37.10 17.12 -5.40
N LYS A 352 36.85 18.25 -6.04
CA LYS A 352 36.86 18.39 -7.50
C LYS A 352 37.97 19.31 -7.95
N ASP A 353 38.72 18.89 -8.98
CA ASP A 353 39.78 19.69 -9.61
C ASP A 353 40.82 20.26 -8.60
N VAL A 354 41.20 19.45 -7.61
CA VAL A 354 42.19 19.84 -6.60
C VAL A 354 43.61 19.56 -7.07
N SER A 355 44.52 20.50 -6.82
CA SER A 355 45.93 20.36 -7.18
C SER A 355 46.62 19.41 -6.20
N LEU A 356 46.98 18.22 -6.67
CA LEU A 356 47.64 17.19 -5.87
C LEU A 356 48.85 16.64 -6.63
N ALA A 357 49.89 16.22 -5.89
CA ALA A 357 50.88 15.31 -6.45
C ALA A 357 50.18 14.02 -6.90
N THR A 358 50.73 13.32 -7.91
CA THR A 358 50.10 12.12 -8.50
C THR A 358 49.79 11.07 -7.42
N PRO A 359 48.50 10.81 -7.12
CA PRO A 359 48.09 9.78 -6.17
C PRO A 359 48.39 8.38 -6.71
N ALA A 360 48.65 7.44 -5.82
CA ALA A 360 48.78 6.02 -6.14
C ALA A 360 47.89 5.17 -5.23
N PRO A 361 47.46 3.97 -5.66
CA PRO A 361 46.77 3.03 -4.78
C PRO A 361 47.55 2.80 -3.48
N GLY A 362 46.86 2.86 -2.33
CA GLY A 362 47.46 2.76 -1.00
C GLY A 362 47.89 4.11 -0.39
N ASP A 363 48.00 5.19 -1.17
CA ASP A 363 48.12 6.53 -0.61
C ASP A 363 46.84 6.92 0.13
N LEU A 364 46.93 7.83 1.10
CA LEU A 364 45.77 8.36 1.82
C LEU A 364 45.41 9.75 1.33
N ILE A 365 44.12 10.04 1.26
CA ILE A 365 43.57 11.40 1.13
C ILE A 365 43.05 11.82 2.50
N CYS A 366 43.43 13.03 2.92
CA CYS A 366 42.98 13.65 4.16
C CYS A 366 42.16 14.91 3.84
N ILE A 367 40.90 14.93 4.27
CA ILE A 367 40.03 16.12 4.25
C ILE A 367 40.08 16.77 5.63
N HIS A 368 40.67 17.96 5.70
CA HIS A 368 40.87 18.69 6.95
C HIS A 368 39.59 19.39 7.40
N GLN A 369 39.58 19.86 8.65
CA GLN A 369 38.48 20.63 9.26
C GLN A 369 37.15 19.86 9.32
N SER A 370 37.24 18.55 9.46
CA SER A 370 36.13 17.61 9.35
C SER A 370 35.55 17.21 10.71
N GLY A 371 35.90 17.90 11.80
CA GLY A 371 35.45 17.55 13.15
C GLY A 371 33.99 17.91 13.47
N ALA A 372 33.35 18.73 12.63
CA ALA A 372 31.96 19.15 12.79
C ALA A 372 31.15 18.82 11.54
N TYR A 373 30.00 18.16 11.70
CA TYR A 373 29.07 17.79 10.63
C TYR A 373 29.69 16.91 9.53
N GLY A 374 30.81 16.23 9.81
CA GLY A 374 31.41 15.24 8.94
C GLY A 374 30.54 13.99 8.91
N ALA A 375 30.85 13.02 9.77
CA ALA A 375 30.08 11.77 9.85
C ALA A 375 28.58 11.98 10.15
N THR A 376 28.25 12.96 11.00
CA THR A 376 26.90 13.13 11.57
C THR A 376 25.87 13.70 10.60
N ALA A 377 26.31 14.50 9.62
CA ALA A 377 25.43 15.04 8.58
C ALA A 377 25.52 14.23 7.27
N SER A 378 26.28 13.13 7.26
CA SER A 378 26.47 12.32 6.07
C SER A 378 25.52 11.12 6.05
N PRO A 379 25.03 10.70 4.87
CA PRO A 379 24.13 9.57 4.75
C PRO A 379 24.90 8.25 4.84
N VAL A 380 25.44 7.94 6.03
CA VAL A 380 26.35 6.81 6.27
C VAL A 380 25.75 5.45 5.90
N ASN A 381 24.42 5.32 5.91
CA ASN A 381 23.72 4.09 5.53
C ASN A 381 23.45 3.98 4.01
N PHE A 382 23.78 5.00 3.21
CA PHE A 382 23.58 4.97 1.77
C PHE A 382 24.44 3.86 1.13
N LEU A 383 23.79 2.99 0.35
CA LEU A 383 24.37 1.77 -0.23
C LEU A 383 24.94 0.76 0.79
N GLY A 384 24.60 0.88 2.08
CA GLY A 384 24.97 -0.11 3.11
C GLY A 384 26.43 -0.11 3.54
N PHE A 385 27.19 0.96 3.27
CA PHE A 385 28.60 1.07 3.70
C PHE A 385 28.76 1.29 5.21
N GLY A 386 27.78 1.94 5.85
CA GLY A 386 27.76 2.22 7.28
C GLY A 386 28.72 3.32 7.73
N ALA A 387 28.70 3.59 9.04
CA ALA A 387 29.52 4.64 9.64
C ALA A 387 31.02 4.24 9.68
N PRO A 388 31.94 5.20 9.49
CA PRO A 388 33.38 4.96 9.58
C PRO A 388 33.81 4.81 11.05
N ALA A 389 35.04 4.33 11.27
CA ALA A 389 35.64 4.42 12.59
C ALA A 389 35.93 5.89 12.95
N GLU A 390 35.88 6.23 14.24
CA GLU A 390 36.31 7.51 14.76
C GLU A 390 37.40 7.29 15.81
N ILE A 391 38.47 8.08 15.73
CA ILE A 391 39.67 7.93 16.55
C ILE A 391 39.94 9.25 17.24
N MET A 392 40.28 9.21 18.53
CA MET A 392 40.77 10.37 19.27
C MET A 392 42.27 10.20 19.54
N ILE A 393 43.05 11.20 19.19
CA ILE A 393 44.45 11.33 19.57
C ILE A 393 44.53 12.25 20.78
N ASP A 394 45.15 11.76 21.85
CA ASP A 394 45.42 12.52 23.05
C ASP A 394 46.78 12.15 23.63
N GLU A 395 47.63 13.16 23.90
CA GLU A 395 48.98 12.98 24.45
C GLU A 395 49.81 11.88 23.74
N GLY A 396 49.68 11.79 22.41
CA GLY A 396 50.37 10.80 21.57
C GLY A 396 49.71 9.41 21.53
N THR A 397 48.67 9.17 22.32
CA THR A 397 47.89 7.92 22.32
C THR A 397 46.70 8.04 21.37
N ALA A 398 46.49 7.02 20.53
CA ALA A 398 45.36 6.97 19.61
C ALA A 398 44.34 5.90 20.04
N THR A 399 43.14 6.35 20.39
CA THR A 399 42.05 5.53 20.92
C THR A 399 40.87 5.52 19.96
N VAL A 400 40.33 4.34 19.66
CA VAL A 400 39.09 4.22 18.88
C VAL A 400 37.92 4.66 19.78
N VAL A 401 37.24 5.74 19.39
CA VAL A 401 36.10 6.33 20.12
C VAL A 401 34.76 6.05 19.44
N ARG A 402 34.80 5.46 18.24
CA ARG A 402 33.68 4.78 17.60
C ARG A 402 34.21 3.69 16.68
N GLU A 403 33.70 2.49 16.80
CA GLU A 403 34.04 1.41 15.89
C GLU A 403 33.36 1.61 14.52
N ARG A 404 34.00 1.09 13.47
CA ARG A 404 33.39 1.04 12.15
C ARG A 404 32.18 0.09 12.18
N ALA A 405 31.10 0.50 11.55
CA ALA A 405 29.94 -0.36 11.39
C ALA A 405 30.30 -1.65 10.64
N GLN A 406 29.84 -2.79 11.17
CA GLN A 406 30.06 -4.11 10.59
C GLN A 406 28.82 -4.52 9.79
N VAL A 407 29.01 -5.22 8.67
CA VAL A 407 27.91 -5.74 7.84
C VAL A 407 26.93 -6.56 8.68
N GLN A 408 27.44 -7.38 9.60
CA GLN A 408 26.61 -8.22 10.45
C GLN A 408 25.66 -7.39 11.34
N ALA A 409 26.09 -6.25 11.88
CA ALA A 409 25.23 -5.39 12.70
C ALA A 409 24.00 -4.89 11.91
N PHE A 410 24.18 -4.50 10.64
CA PHE A 410 23.05 -4.12 9.76
C PHE A 410 22.10 -5.28 9.45
N LEU A 411 22.62 -6.51 9.39
CA LEU A 411 21.81 -7.70 9.18
C LEU A 411 21.05 -8.09 10.45
N ASP A 412 21.67 -7.93 11.61
CA ASP A 412 21.09 -8.26 12.92
C ASP A 412 19.93 -7.32 13.30
N GLU A 413 19.96 -6.07 12.82
CA GLU A 413 18.85 -5.11 12.96
C GLU A 413 17.63 -5.49 12.12
N GLN A 414 17.81 -6.33 11.09
CA GLN A 414 16.71 -6.76 10.23
C GLN A 414 16.00 -7.95 10.84
N MET A 415 14.67 -7.91 10.77
CA MET A 415 13.84 -9.08 11.08
C MET A 415 13.47 -9.74 9.76
N PRO A 416 14.28 -10.69 9.22
CA PRO A 416 13.93 -11.36 7.98
C PRO A 416 12.63 -12.14 8.19
N ARG A 417 11.55 -11.57 7.69
CA ARG A 417 10.27 -12.26 7.56
C ARG A 417 10.19 -12.70 6.11
N GLN A 418 9.78 -13.94 5.88
CA GLN A 418 9.21 -14.27 4.57
C GLN A 418 7.92 -13.47 4.43
N ILE A 419 8.02 -12.27 3.87
CA ILE A 419 6.85 -11.51 3.45
C ILE A 419 6.32 -12.25 2.24
N SER A 420 5.38 -13.16 2.46
CA SER A 420 4.59 -13.71 1.38
C SER A 420 3.87 -12.53 0.71
N MET A 421 4.36 -12.12 -0.46
CA MET A 421 3.66 -11.18 -1.38
C MET A 421 2.31 -11.74 -1.86
N ARG A 422 1.95 -12.96 -1.42
CA ARG A 422 0.63 -13.53 -1.57
C ARG A 422 -0.07 -13.33 -0.23
N PRO A 423 -1.22 -12.61 -0.16
CA PRO A 423 -2.05 -12.74 1.02
C PRO A 423 -2.21 -14.24 1.27
N ALA A 424 -2.04 -14.66 2.52
CA ALA A 424 -2.50 -15.98 2.92
C ALA A 424 -3.88 -16.14 2.30
N VAL A 425 -4.11 -17.25 1.58
CA VAL A 425 -5.43 -17.62 1.11
C VAL A 425 -6.25 -17.89 2.36
N THR A 426 -6.70 -16.81 2.99
CA THR A 426 -7.91 -16.83 3.78
C THR A 426 -8.98 -16.95 2.71
N GLU A 427 -9.68 -18.08 2.69
CA GLU A 427 -10.97 -18.12 2.03
C GLU A 427 -11.74 -16.94 2.59
N ALA A 428 -11.94 -15.91 1.76
CA ALA A 428 -12.84 -14.83 2.12
C ALA A 428 -14.16 -15.50 2.50
N ALA A 429 -14.71 -15.14 3.67
CA ALA A 429 -16.02 -15.63 4.06
C ALA A 429 -16.97 -15.40 2.88
N LEU A 430 -17.61 -16.47 2.40
CA LEU A 430 -18.53 -16.35 1.30
C LEU A 430 -19.71 -15.49 1.77
N PRO A 431 -20.18 -14.53 0.97
CA PRO A 431 -21.33 -13.73 1.36
C PRO A 431 -22.59 -14.59 1.33
N ALA A 432 -23.56 -14.27 2.20
CA ALA A 432 -24.90 -14.84 2.08
C ALA A 432 -25.47 -14.57 0.67
N PRO A 433 -26.13 -15.56 0.02
CA PRO A 433 -26.49 -16.89 0.54
C PRO A 433 -25.45 -18.00 0.28
N PHE A 434 -24.24 -17.69 -0.20
CA PHE A 434 -23.21 -18.67 -0.59
C PHE A 434 -22.47 -19.31 0.60
N ASP A 435 -22.77 -18.90 1.83
CA ASP A 435 -22.35 -19.50 3.10
C ASP A 435 -23.48 -20.23 3.84
N HIS A 436 -24.66 -20.40 3.22
CA HIS A 436 -25.83 -20.98 3.89
C HIS A 436 -25.59 -22.46 4.29
N PRO A 437 -26.02 -22.91 5.50
CA PRO A 437 -25.77 -24.27 6.00
C PRO A 437 -26.30 -25.41 5.10
N ALA A 438 -27.38 -25.15 4.35
CA ALA A 438 -27.90 -26.11 3.37
C ALA A 438 -26.88 -26.50 2.29
N LEU A 439 -25.94 -25.60 1.95
CA LEU A 439 -24.89 -25.87 0.96
C LEU A 439 -23.87 -26.91 1.45
N GLU A 440 -23.60 -26.98 2.75
CA GLU A 440 -22.75 -28.02 3.32
C GLU A 440 -23.43 -29.39 3.26
N ARG A 441 -24.75 -29.43 3.47
CA ARG A 441 -25.53 -30.68 3.40
C ARG A 441 -25.53 -31.28 1.99
N LEU A 442 -25.42 -30.45 0.95
CA LEU A 442 -25.29 -30.91 -0.44
C LEU A 442 -24.03 -31.75 -0.69
N GLU A 443 -22.98 -31.64 0.13
CA GLU A 443 -21.77 -32.46 -0.04
C GLU A 443 -22.08 -33.96 0.00
N ALA A 444 -23.18 -34.37 0.66
CA ALA A 444 -23.64 -35.76 0.69
C ALA A 444 -23.97 -36.33 -0.70
N VAL A 445 -24.42 -35.50 -1.65
CA VAL A 445 -24.79 -35.93 -3.01
C VAL A 445 -23.66 -35.74 -4.03
N ARG A 446 -22.50 -35.19 -3.64
CA ARG A 446 -21.36 -34.98 -4.55
C ARG A 446 -20.94 -36.27 -5.30
N PRO A 447 -20.75 -37.43 -4.64
CA PRO A 447 -20.34 -38.65 -5.34
C PRO A 447 -21.36 -39.11 -6.39
N LEU A 448 -22.66 -38.94 -6.08
CA LEU A 448 -23.76 -39.25 -6.99
C LEU A 448 -23.70 -38.35 -8.23
N PHE A 449 -23.54 -37.03 -8.06
CA PHE A 449 -23.38 -36.09 -9.17
C PHE A 449 -22.14 -36.39 -10.02
N GLU A 450 -20.97 -36.58 -9.42
CA GLU A 450 -19.74 -36.85 -10.17
C GLU A 450 -19.82 -38.17 -10.95
N THR A 451 -20.47 -39.20 -10.38
CA THR A 451 -20.65 -40.50 -11.03
C THR A 451 -21.67 -40.43 -12.16
N THR A 452 -22.85 -39.87 -11.91
CA THR A 452 -23.91 -39.75 -12.93
C THR A 452 -23.46 -38.86 -14.09
N GLY A 453 -22.75 -37.77 -13.82
CA GLY A 453 -22.12 -36.93 -14.84
C GLY A 453 -21.21 -37.70 -15.80
N GLY A 454 -20.52 -38.74 -15.31
CA GLY A 454 -19.71 -39.64 -16.12
C GLY A 454 -20.53 -40.55 -17.04
N LYS A 455 -21.72 -40.97 -16.60
CA LYS A 455 -22.63 -41.86 -17.35
C LYS A 455 -23.41 -41.12 -18.44
N LEU A 456 -23.78 -39.85 -18.20
CA LEU A 456 -24.65 -39.07 -19.09
C LEU A 456 -24.15 -38.93 -20.54
N ALA A 457 -22.85 -39.07 -20.78
CA ALA A 457 -22.30 -39.05 -22.14
C ALA A 457 -22.63 -40.30 -22.97
N GLN A 458 -22.93 -41.43 -22.31
CA GLN A 458 -23.21 -42.72 -22.94
C GLN A 458 -24.68 -43.12 -22.75
N ASP A 459 -25.27 -42.72 -21.63
CA ASP A 459 -26.66 -43.01 -21.27
C ASP A 459 -27.36 -41.70 -20.84
N PRO A 460 -28.11 -41.05 -21.76
CA PRO A 460 -28.87 -39.85 -21.46
C PRO A 460 -29.94 -40.06 -20.38
N ASP A 461 -30.37 -41.30 -20.09
CA ASP A 461 -31.37 -41.65 -19.08
C ASP A 461 -30.77 -41.87 -17.67
N ALA A 462 -29.44 -41.80 -17.52
CA ALA A 462 -28.76 -41.90 -16.24
C ALA A 462 -29.17 -40.81 -15.22
N TRP A 463 -29.86 -39.76 -15.67
CA TRP A 463 -30.47 -38.76 -14.78
C TRP A 463 -31.42 -39.38 -13.75
N ARG A 464 -31.99 -40.57 -14.01
CA ARG A 464 -32.86 -41.28 -13.06
C ARG A 464 -32.14 -41.65 -11.77
N ASP A 465 -30.83 -41.89 -11.84
CA ASP A 465 -29.98 -42.14 -10.66
C ASP A 465 -30.01 -40.93 -9.71
N LEU A 466 -30.02 -39.71 -10.27
CA LEU A 466 -30.14 -38.47 -9.51
C LEU A 466 -31.52 -38.36 -8.87
N TRP A 467 -32.58 -38.62 -9.63
CA TRP A 467 -33.96 -38.51 -9.14
C TRP A 467 -34.33 -39.51 -8.04
N ALA A 468 -33.68 -40.67 -8.01
CA ALA A 468 -33.91 -41.67 -6.98
C ALA A 468 -33.57 -41.14 -5.58
N ASP A 469 -32.57 -40.25 -5.48
CA ASP A 469 -32.17 -39.61 -4.23
C ASP A 469 -33.24 -38.60 -3.74
N PRO A 470 -33.75 -38.72 -2.50
CA PRO A 470 -34.79 -37.84 -1.98
C PRO A 470 -34.39 -36.36 -1.93
N MET A 471 -33.13 -36.05 -1.65
CA MET A 471 -32.64 -34.67 -1.58
C MET A 471 -32.65 -34.04 -2.96
N VAL A 472 -32.11 -34.76 -3.94
CA VAL A 472 -32.05 -34.29 -5.33
C VAL A 472 -33.44 -34.20 -5.94
N ARG A 473 -34.32 -35.17 -5.65
CA ARG A 473 -35.73 -35.11 -6.05
C ARG A 473 -36.42 -33.85 -5.54
N ALA A 474 -36.26 -33.51 -4.26
CA ALA A 474 -36.86 -32.30 -3.71
C ALA A 474 -36.30 -31.01 -4.33
N LEU A 475 -35.01 -30.96 -4.67
CA LEU A 475 -34.39 -29.81 -5.34
C LEU A 475 -35.05 -29.50 -6.70
N THR A 476 -35.48 -30.53 -7.44
CA THR A 476 -36.16 -30.32 -8.72
C THR A 476 -37.54 -29.68 -8.60
N MET A 477 -38.12 -29.66 -7.40
CA MET A 477 -39.41 -29.02 -7.10
C MET A 477 -39.29 -27.51 -6.87
N ILE A 478 -38.07 -26.95 -6.86
CA ILE A 478 -37.88 -25.50 -6.74
C ILE A 478 -38.54 -24.81 -7.95
N GLY A 479 -39.51 -23.93 -7.67
CA GLY A 479 -40.31 -23.24 -8.69
C GLY A 479 -41.61 -23.96 -9.08
N VAL A 480 -41.92 -25.11 -8.48
CA VAL A 480 -43.24 -25.75 -8.57
C VAL A 480 -44.15 -25.14 -7.49
N PRO A 481 -45.39 -24.68 -7.82
CA PRO A 481 -46.29 -24.14 -6.80
C PRO A 481 -46.67 -25.21 -5.76
N ALA A 482 -46.90 -24.78 -4.52
CA ALA A 482 -47.05 -25.69 -3.37
C ALA A 482 -48.16 -26.75 -3.55
N GLU A 483 -49.27 -26.40 -4.19
CA GLU A 483 -50.40 -27.31 -4.47
C GLU A 483 -50.07 -28.45 -5.46
N TYR A 484 -48.96 -28.31 -6.20
CA TYR A 484 -48.46 -29.27 -7.18
C TYR A 484 -47.21 -30.01 -6.71
N ASN A 485 -46.61 -29.61 -5.59
CA ASN A 485 -45.33 -30.13 -5.13
C ASN A 485 -45.51 -31.41 -4.31
N GLY A 486 -45.22 -32.56 -4.92
CA GLY A 486 -45.27 -33.88 -4.25
C GLY A 486 -44.03 -34.23 -3.43
N PHE A 487 -42.96 -33.44 -3.50
CA PHE A 487 -41.66 -33.74 -2.86
C PHE A 487 -41.08 -32.47 -2.22
N PRO A 488 -41.66 -32.00 -1.09
CA PRO A 488 -41.30 -30.71 -0.50
C PRO A 488 -39.87 -30.69 0.04
N LEU A 489 -39.24 -29.51 0.01
CA LEU A 489 -37.87 -29.32 0.53
C LEU A 489 -37.74 -29.65 2.03
N ALA A 490 -38.82 -29.51 2.80
CA ALA A 490 -38.81 -29.83 4.22
C ALA A 490 -38.46 -31.31 4.51
N GLU A 491 -38.75 -32.21 3.56
CA GLU A 491 -38.50 -33.65 3.67
C GLU A 491 -37.14 -34.08 3.06
N SER A 492 -36.39 -33.14 2.48
CA SER A 492 -35.15 -33.41 1.74
C SER A 492 -33.91 -33.64 2.60
N GLY A 493 -33.97 -33.30 3.89
CA GLY A 493 -32.80 -33.23 4.78
C GLY A 493 -31.97 -31.95 4.64
N LEU A 494 -32.26 -31.05 3.69
CA LEU A 494 -31.56 -29.77 3.52
C LEU A 494 -31.87 -28.76 4.64
N GLY A 495 -32.93 -28.99 5.42
CA GLY A 495 -33.36 -28.07 6.48
C GLY A 495 -33.97 -26.77 5.94
N LEU A 496 -34.64 -26.86 4.78
CA LEU A 496 -35.28 -25.73 4.12
C LEU A 496 -36.78 -26.00 4.02
N GLU A 497 -37.61 -25.07 4.50
CA GLU A 497 -39.05 -25.10 4.22
C GLU A 497 -39.37 -24.48 2.86
N HIS A 498 -38.68 -23.37 2.55
CA HIS A 498 -38.78 -22.66 1.29
C HIS A 498 -37.38 -22.31 0.78
N CYS A 499 -37.24 -22.14 -0.54
CA CYS A 499 -35.99 -21.74 -1.17
C CYS A 499 -36.19 -20.39 -1.88
N PRO A 500 -35.73 -19.27 -1.29
CA PRO A 500 -35.71 -18.00 -1.99
C PRO A 500 -34.77 -18.06 -3.21
N HIS A 501 -34.94 -17.12 -4.13
CA HIS A 501 -34.27 -17.18 -5.44
C HIS A 501 -32.75 -17.08 -5.35
N ASP A 502 -32.24 -16.21 -4.47
CA ASP A 502 -30.81 -16.06 -4.19
C ASP A 502 -30.19 -17.35 -3.63
N LEU A 503 -30.87 -18.02 -2.69
CA LEU A 503 -30.45 -19.32 -2.19
C LEU A 503 -30.50 -20.40 -3.27
N HIS A 504 -31.50 -20.37 -4.16
CA HIS A 504 -31.55 -21.27 -5.32
C HIS A 504 -30.33 -21.10 -6.22
N VAL A 505 -29.92 -19.85 -6.49
CA VAL A 505 -28.69 -19.55 -7.25
C VAL A 505 -27.45 -20.13 -6.54
N ALA A 506 -27.36 -20.03 -5.21
CA ALA A 506 -26.25 -20.62 -4.45
C ALA A 506 -26.26 -22.17 -4.44
N LEU A 507 -27.44 -22.80 -4.35
CA LEU A 507 -27.58 -24.26 -4.47
C LEU A 507 -27.10 -24.74 -5.85
N VAL A 508 -27.50 -24.03 -6.91
CA VAL A 508 -27.06 -24.31 -8.30
C VAL A 508 -25.55 -24.19 -8.43
N GLU A 509 -24.95 -23.13 -7.89
CA GLU A 509 -23.50 -22.93 -7.90
C GLU A 509 -22.79 -24.10 -7.21
N ARG A 510 -23.23 -24.48 -6.00
CA ARG A 510 -22.66 -25.59 -5.24
C ARG A 510 -22.73 -26.92 -5.99
N LEU A 511 -23.89 -27.26 -6.55
CA LEU A 511 -24.10 -28.49 -7.32
C LEU A 511 -23.26 -28.52 -8.61
N ALA A 512 -23.09 -27.37 -9.28
CA ALA A 512 -22.22 -27.26 -10.45
C ALA A 512 -20.73 -27.46 -10.11
N ARG A 513 -20.31 -27.18 -8.86
CA ARG A 513 -18.97 -27.59 -8.38
C ARG A 513 -18.78 -29.09 -8.45
N PHE A 514 -19.84 -29.87 -8.19
CA PHE A 514 -19.81 -31.32 -8.29
C PHE A 514 -19.78 -31.73 -9.76
N ASP A 515 -20.84 -31.41 -10.52
CA ASP A 515 -20.94 -31.73 -11.94
C ASP A 515 -22.04 -30.90 -12.63
N ALA A 516 -21.66 -30.03 -13.58
CA ALA A 516 -22.58 -29.17 -14.31
C ALA A 516 -23.50 -29.96 -15.28
N GLY A 517 -23.04 -31.10 -15.81
CA GLY A 517 -23.90 -31.97 -16.62
C GLY A 517 -25.05 -32.55 -15.81
N SER A 518 -24.77 -33.01 -14.59
CA SER A 518 -25.75 -33.63 -13.70
C SER A 518 -26.86 -32.68 -13.29
N ILE A 519 -26.56 -31.41 -12.98
CA ILE A 519 -27.59 -30.42 -12.67
C ILE A 519 -28.47 -30.11 -13.89
N LEU A 520 -27.89 -30.02 -15.08
CA LEU A 520 -28.64 -29.83 -16.33
C LEU A 520 -29.48 -31.07 -16.70
N ALA A 521 -29.17 -32.22 -16.10
CA ALA A 521 -29.90 -33.46 -16.30
C ALA A 521 -31.22 -33.56 -15.51
N LEU A 522 -31.40 -32.69 -14.51
CA LEU A 522 -32.54 -32.74 -13.60
C LEU A 522 -33.84 -32.32 -14.30
N GLN A 523 -34.92 -33.04 -14.00
CA GLN A 523 -36.25 -32.80 -14.55
C GLN A 523 -37.02 -31.84 -13.64
N GLY A 524 -37.23 -30.60 -14.08
CA GLY A 524 -37.92 -29.57 -13.31
C GLY A 524 -38.62 -28.53 -14.19
N PRO A 525 -39.32 -27.55 -13.58
CA PRO A 525 -40.19 -26.62 -14.29
C PRO A 525 -39.43 -25.62 -15.17
N SER A 526 -38.22 -25.22 -14.76
CA SER A 526 -37.31 -24.35 -15.52
C SER A 526 -37.99 -23.07 -16.07
N LEU A 527 -37.47 -22.52 -17.17
CA LEU A 527 -37.99 -21.31 -17.84
C LEU A 527 -39.48 -21.44 -18.21
N ALA A 528 -39.91 -22.63 -18.65
CA ALA A 528 -41.29 -22.88 -19.06
C ALA A 528 -42.27 -22.73 -17.89
N GLY A 529 -41.94 -23.30 -16.73
CA GLY A 529 -42.75 -23.16 -15.53
C GLY A 529 -42.76 -21.73 -15.00
N GLY A 530 -41.63 -21.02 -15.06
CA GLY A 530 -41.58 -19.60 -14.72
C GLY A 530 -42.52 -18.74 -15.59
N ALA A 531 -42.59 -19.03 -16.89
CA ALA A 531 -43.51 -18.35 -17.80
C ALA A 531 -44.98 -18.69 -17.51
N LEU A 532 -45.32 -19.96 -17.29
CA LEU A 532 -46.70 -20.34 -16.98
C LEU A 532 -47.16 -19.90 -15.61
N ASP A 533 -46.29 -19.84 -14.62
CA ASP A 533 -46.67 -19.33 -13.31
C ASP A 533 -47.01 -17.84 -13.39
N ALA A 534 -46.26 -17.08 -14.19
CA ALA A 534 -46.50 -15.65 -14.38
C ALA A 534 -47.76 -15.32 -15.19
N VAL A 535 -48.04 -16.05 -16.28
CA VAL A 535 -49.08 -15.64 -17.25
C VAL A 535 -50.03 -16.76 -17.70
N GLY A 536 -49.88 -17.98 -17.20
CA GLY A 536 -50.73 -19.13 -17.55
C GLY A 536 -52.10 -19.11 -16.86
N SER A 537 -53.12 -19.61 -17.55
CA SER A 537 -54.45 -19.81 -16.96
C SER A 537 -54.44 -20.98 -15.94
N PRO A 538 -55.42 -21.07 -15.02
CA PRO A 538 -55.50 -22.19 -14.08
C PRO A 538 -55.48 -23.58 -14.75
N ALA A 539 -56.16 -23.73 -15.89
CA ALA A 539 -56.15 -24.98 -16.66
C ALA A 539 -54.77 -25.28 -17.27
N GLN A 540 -54.05 -24.26 -17.74
CA GLN A 540 -52.68 -24.41 -18.25
C GLN A 540 -51.71 -24.75 -17.11
N LYS A 541 -51.87 -24.15 -15.92
CA LYS A 541 -51.09 -24.47 -14.73
C LYS A 541 -51.33 -25.91 -14.27
N GLU A 542 -52.58 -26.38 -14.22
CA GLU A 542 -52.88 -27.78 -13.88
C GLU A 542 -52.25 -28.75 -14.89
N ARG A 543 -52.39 -28.47 -16.19
CA ARG A 543 -51.82 -29.31 -17.25
C ARG A 543 -50.29 -29.35 -17.22
N PHE A 544 -49.63 -28.26 -16.83
CA PHE A 544 -48.18 -28.19 -16.77
C PHE A 544 -47.60 -28.69 -15.45
N PHE A 545 -48.14 -28.31 -14.29
CA PHE A 545 -47.57 -28.65 -12.99
C PHE A 545 -48.14 -29.93 -12.38
N GLY A 546 -49.26 -30.44 -12.89
CA GLY A 546 -50.00 -31.56 -12.30
C GLY A 546 -49.18 -32.83 -12.06
N ALA A 547 -48.23 -33.17 -12.95
CA ALA A 547 -47.48 -34.42 -12.81
C ALA A 547 -46.39 -34.37 -11.72
N TYR A 548 -46.00 -33.18 -11.25
CA TYR A 548 -45.06 -33.02 -10.14
C TYR A 548 -45.60 -33.53 -8.79
N ARG A 549 -46.91 -33.79 -8.68
CA ARG A 549 -47.51 -34.38 -7.47
C ARG A 549 -47.05 -35.81 -7.22
N SER A 550 -46.67 -36.55 -8.27
CA SER A 550 -46.44 -37.99 -8.20
C SER A 550 -45.15 -38.47 -8.86
N GLY A 551 -44.46 -37.65 -9.65
CA GLY A 551 -43.27 -38.10 -10.36
C GLY A 551 -42.45 -36.99 -11.00
N PRO A 552 -41.33 -37.35 -11.66
CA PRO A 552 -40.53 -36.41 -12.43
C PRO A 552 -41.31 -35.94 -13.66
N GLN A 553 -41.15 -34.66 -13.99
CA GLN A 553 -41.68 -34.10 -15.23
C GLN A 553 -40.60 -33.25 -15.89
N GLY A 554 -40.15 -33.73 -17.04
CA GLY A 554 -39.25 -33.04 -17.94
C GLY A 554 -39.98 -31.96 -18.71
N THR A 555 -39.34 -30.81 -18.83
CA THR A 555 -39.88 -29.66 -19.55
C THR A 555 -38.87 -29.10 -20.53
N PHE A 556 -39.34 -28.38 -21.54
CA PHE A 556 -38.49 -27.67 -22.49
C PHE A 556 -38.99 -26.25 -22.78
N PHE A 557 -38.09 -25.37 -23.19
CA PHE A 557 -38.38 -23.99 -23.56
C PHE A 557 -37.67 -23.66 -24.88
N ALA A 558 -38.42 -23.54 -25.97
CA ALA A 558 -37.88 -23.49 -27.32
C ALA A 558 -37.97 -22.10 -27.94
N VAL A 559 -36.84 -21.39 -27.90
CA VAL A 559 -36.70 -20.03 -28.46
C VAL A 559 -35.78 -20.05 -29.67
N THR A 560 -34.57 -20.58 -29.49
CA THR A 560 -33.43 -20.51 -30.40
C THR A 560 -33.71 -21.18 -31.75
N GLU A 561 -33.37 -20.49 -32.84
CA GLU A 561 -33.57 -20.94 -34.23
C GLU A 561 -32.24 -21.02 -34.99
N PRO A 562 -32.10 -21.91 -36.00
CA PRO A 562 -30.85 -22.09 -36.75
C PRO A 562 -30.28 -20.82 -37.39
N GLU A 563 -31.14 -19.97 -37.98
CA GLU A 563 -30.70 -18.82 -38.78
C GLU A 563 -30.50 -17.54 -37.97
N VAL A 564 -31.20 -17.39 -36.83
CA VAL A 564 -31.25 -16.14 -36.06
C VAL A 564 -30.82 -16.29 -34.60
N GLY A 565 -30.43 -17.51 -34.20
CA GLY A 565 -30.02 -17.81 -32.83
C GLY A 565 -31.13 -17.58 -31.81
N SER A 566 -30.77 -17.07 -30.63
CA SER A 566 -31.70 -16.83 -29.51
C SER A 566 -32.42 -15.49 -29.56
N ASP A 567 -32.31 -14.73 -30.67
CA ASP A 567 -33.07 -13.50 -30.86
C ASP A 567 -34.55 -13.82 -31.17
N ALA A 568 -35.34 -13.88 -30.11
CA ALA A 568 -36.78 -14.11 -30.18
C ALA A 568 -37.52 -13.07 -31.05
N SER A 569 -36.94 -11.86 -31.24
CA SER A 569 -37.52 -10.81 -32.07
C SER A 569 -37.32 -11.03 -33.56
N ALA A 570 -36.35 -11.85 -33.97
CA ALA A 570 -36.06 -12.20 -35.35
C ALA A 570 -36.58 -13.59 -35.76
N GLY A 571 -37.12 -14.38 -34.81
CA GLY A 571 -37.60 -15.74 -35.04
C GLY A 571 -38.62 -15.90 -36.19
N SER A 572 -38.47 -16.99 -36.93
CA SER A 572 -39.22 -17.38 -38.12
C SER A 572 -40.31 -18.41 -37.87
N ALA A 573 -40.28 -19.14 -36.74
CA ALA A 573 -41.34 -20.09 -36.39
C ALA A 573 -42.72 -19.40 -36.33
N VAL A 574 -43.71 -19.98 -37.00
CA VAL A 574 -44.95 -19.28 -37.36
C VAL A 574 -46.21 -20.07 -36.98
N LEU A 575 -47.20 -19.33 -36.48
CA LEU A 575 -48.58 -19.75 -36.29
C LEU A 575 -49.41 -19.26 -37.47
N ARG A 576 -49.89 -20.19 -38.30
CA ARG A 576 -50.75 -19.90 -39.44
C ARG A 576 -52.18 -20.32 -39.13
N LEU A 577 -53.14 -19.45 -39.45
CA LEU A 577 -54.55 -19.78 -39.31
C LEU A 577 -54.99 -20.70 -40.47
N THR A 578 -55.73 -21.75 -40.14
CA THR A 578 -56.33 -22.69 -41.11
C THR A 578 -57.82 -22.87 -40.80
N ASP A 579 -58.56 -23.52 -41.70
CA ASP A 579 -59.98 -23.84 -41.52
C ASP A 579 -60.28 -24.69 -40.26
N ARG A 580 -59.24 -25.31 -39.67
CA ARG A 580 -59.34 -26.17 -38.47
C ARG A 580 -58.70 -25.55 -37.22
N GLY A 581 -58.32 -24.27 -37.26
CA GLY A 581 -57.62 -23.56 -36.18
C GLY A 581 -56.18 -23.21 -36.55
N TYR A 582 -55.35 -22.91 -35.54
CA TYR A 582 -53.94 -22.56 -35.78
C TYR A 582 -53.08 -23.81 -35.99
N VAL A 583 -52.08 -23.68 -36.87
CA VAL A 583 -51.00 -24.67 -37.01
C VAL A 583 -49.64 -24.00 -36.81
N LEU A 584 -48.76 -24.68 -36.10
CA LEU A 584 -47.40 -24.23 -35.81
C LEU A 584 -46.40 -24.95 -36.72
N SER A 585 -45.58 -24.17 -37.43
CA SER A 585 -44.52 -24.65 -38.31
C SER A 585 -43.21 -23.90 -38.06
N GLY A 586 -42.09 -24.60 -38.11
CA GLY A 586 -40.76 -24.02 -37.93
C GLY A 586 -39.75 -24.97 -37.30
N SER A 587 -38.52 -24.51 -37.11
CA SER A 587 -37.43 -25.30 -36.54
C SER A 587 -36.79 -24.57 -35.37
N LYS A 588 -36.63 -25.25 -34.24
CA LYS A 588 -35.87 -24.76 -33.09
C LYS A 588 -34.64 -25.64 -32.87
N MET A 589 -33.57 -25.08 -32.34
CA MET A 589 -32.27 -25.75 -32.17
C MET A 589 -31.65 -25.40 -30.82
N LEU A 590 -30.77 -26.27 -30.30
CA LEU A 590 -30.17 -26.14 -28.96
C LEU A 590 -31.22 -26.20 -27.84
N ILE A 591 -32.29 -26.96 -28.05
CA ILE A 591 -33.36 -27.11 -27.08
C ILE A 591 -33.01 -28.25 -26.13
N GLY A 592 -32.68 -27.91 -24.89
CA GLY A 592 -32.42 -28.91 -23.87
C GLY A 592 -33.68 -29.67 -23.47
N ASN A 593 -33.51 -30.92 -23.04
CA ASN A 593 -34.54 -31.80 -22.46
C ASN A 593 -35.72 -32.20 -23.34
N VAL A 594 -35.90 -31.63 -24.53
CA VAL A 594 -37.11 -31.87 -25.34
C VAL A 594 -37.32 -33.34 -25.71
N ALA A 595 -36.25 -34.14 -25.84
CA ALA A 595 -36.36 -35.58 -26.11
C ALA A 595 -36.90 -36.41 -24.92
N ARG A 596 -36.91 -35.85 -23.71
CA ARG A 596 -37.39 -36.49 -22.47
C ARG A 596 -38.50 -35.70 -21.78
N ALA A 597 -38.97 -34.62 -22.40
CA ALA A 597 -39.96 -33.73 -21.83
C ALA A 597 -41.39 -34.17 -22.15
N GLN A 598 -42.26 -34.10 -21.15
CA GLN A 598 -43.68 -34.40 -21.30
C GLN A 598 -44.45 -33.16 -21.80
N ILE A 599 -43.97 -31.96 -21.47
CA ILE A 599 -44.61 -30.70 -21.85
C ILE A 599 -43.59 -29.57 -21.94
N GLY A 600 -43.83 -28.57 -22.79
CA GLY A 600 -42.96 -27.40 -22.87
C GLY A 600 -43.57 -26.27 -23.68
N ILE A 601 -42.79 -25.20 -23.85
CA ILE A 601 -43.25 -23.99 -24.53
C ILE A 601 -42.42 -23.74 -25.79
N VAL A 602 -43.08 -23.40 -26.90
CA VAL A 602 -42.44 -22.94 -28.12
C VAL A 602 -42.76 -21.47 -28.37
N PHE A 603 -41.73 -20.70 -28.71
CA PHE A 603 -41.87 -19.31 -29.12
C PHE A 603 -42.16 -19.22 -30.63
N ALA A 604 -43.22 -18.53 -31.02
CA ALA A 604 -43.63 -18.37 -32.42
C ALA A 604 -44.14 -16.94 -32.69
N LYS A 605 -44.45 -16.63 -33.95
CA LYS A 605 -45.22 -15.45 -34.35
C LYS A 605 -46.46 -15.84 -35.14
N PHE A 606 -47.53 -15.08 -35.02
CA PHE A 606 -48.66 -15.18 -35.93
C PHE A 606 -48.25 -14.71 -37.34
N GLU A 607 -48.63 -15.47 -38.37
CA GLU A 607 -48.26 -15.19 -39.77
C GLU A 607 -48.81 -13.85 -40.26
N ASP A 608 -50.05 -13.55 -39.89
CA ASP A 608 -50.81 -12.38 -40.34
C ASP A 608 -50.31 -11.03 -39.79
N SER A 609 -49.88 -11.05 -38.53
CA SER A 609 -49.62 -9.85 -37.74
C SER A 609 -48.17 -9.75 -37.30
N GLY A 610 -47.39 -10.83 -37.44
CA GLY A 610 -46.04 -10.94 -36.87
C GLY A 610 -45.99 -10.93 -35.34
N ARG A 611 -47.15 -10.89 -34.67
CA ARG A 611 -47.27 -10.83 -33.22
C ARG A 611 -46.68 -12.08 -32.59
N ARG A 612 -45.91 -11.93 -31.51
CA ARG A 612 -45.29 -13.06 -30.81
C ARG A 612 -46.28 -13.83 -29.94
N ALA A 613 -46.07 -15.13 -29.84
CA ALA A 613 -46.90 -16.06 -29.08
C ALA A 613 -46.04 -17.13 -28.38
N LEU A 614 -46.55 -17.60 -27.25
CA LEU A 614 -46.05 -18.77 -26.54
C LEU A 614 -47.05 -19.90 -26.71
N VAL A 615 -46.59 -21.05 -27.20
CA VAL A 615 -47.42 -22.21 -27.49
C VAL A 615 -47.03 -23.35 -26.55
N LEU A 616 -47.97 -23.84 -25.77
CA LEU A 616 -47.82 -25.01 -24.91
C LEU A 616 -47.91 -26.28 -25.76
N ILE A 617 -46.91 -27.15 -25.68
CA ILE A 617 -46.84 -28.38 -26.47
C ILE A 617 -46.52 -29.57 -25.57
N GLU A 618 -47.29 -30.65 -25.73
CA GLU A 618 -46.99 -31.98 -25.20
C GLU A 618 -46.46 -32.84 -26.36
N PRO A 619 -45.14 -33.14 -26.43
CA PRO A 619 -44.54 -33.80 -27.59
C PRO A 619 -45.20 -35.12 -27.98
N ASP A 620 -45.64 -35.90 -27.00
CA ASP A 620 -46.31 -37.19 -27.23
C ASP A 620 -47.68 -37.03 -27.91
N ARG A 621 -48.43 -35.96 -27.61
CA ARG A 621 -49.75 -35.71 -28.23
C ARG A 621 -49.64 -35.33 -29.70
N VAL A 622 -48.53 -34.71 -30.09
CA VAL A 622 -48.32 -34.18 -31.45
C VAL A 622 -47.17 -34.88 -32.18
N ARG A 623 -46.79 -36.09 -31.75
CA ARG A 623 -45.60 -36.80 -32.22
C ARG A 623 -45.51 -36.95 -33.74
N ALA A 624 -46.65 -37.10 -34.42
CA ALA A 624 -46.74 -37.21 -35.89
C ALA A 624 -46.28 -35.94 -36.64
N HIS A 625 -46.31 -34.79 -35.97
CA HIS A 625 -45.96 -33.48 -36.52
C HIS A 625 -44.58 -32.98 -36.07
N LEU A 626 -43.88 -33.76 -35.24
CA LEU A 626 -42.61 -33.41 -34.63
C LEU A 626 -41.48 -34.35 -35.05
N THR A 627 -40.35 -33.78 -35.42
CA THR A 627 -39.06 -34.50 -35.49
C THR A 627 -38.13 -33.92 -34.44
N ILE A 628 -37.74 -34.74 -33.47
CA ILE A 628 -36.75 -34.38 -32.44
C ILE A 628 -35.45 -35.11 -32.77
N THR A 629 -34.37 -34.35 -32.97
CA THR A 629 -33.04 -34.84 -33.33
C THR A 629 -32.05 -34.40 -32.26
N ARG A 630 -31.45 -35.34 -31.53
CA ARG A 630 -30.37 -35.05 -30.58
C ARG A 630 -29.14 -34.52 -31.31
N LEU A 631 -28.54 -33.47 -30.78
CA LEU A 631 -27.35 -32.84 -31.34
C LEU A 631 -26.09 -33.46 -30.72
N PRO A 632 -25.04 -33.74 -31.51
CA PRO A 632 -23.78 -34.22 -30.96
C PRO A 632 -23.08 -33.09 -30.19
N THR A 633 -22.76 -33.34 -28.92
CA THR A 633 -22.09 -32.37 -28.04
C THR A 633 -20.80 -32.94 -27.45
N THR A 634 -19.74 -32.15 -27.40
CA THR A 634 -18.46 -32.53 -26.76
C THR A 634 -18.43 -32.29 -25.24
N GLY A 635 -19.36 -31.49 -24.72
CA GLY A 635 -19.57 -31.20 -23.29
C GLY A 635 -21.05 -30.88 -23.01
N MET A 636 -21.41 -30.78 -21.73
CA MET A 636 -22.80 -30.61 -21.24
C MET A 636 -23.76 -31.72 -21.69
N SER A 637 -23.31 -32.98 -21.73
CA SER A 637 -24.16 -34.11 -22.18
C SER A 637 -25.48 -34.22 -21.43
N GLY A 638 -25.52 -33.80 -20.16
CA GLY A 638 -26.75 -33.80 -19.36
C GLY A 638 -27.82 -32.82 -19.83
N ALA A 639 -27.50 -31.80 -20.63
CA ALA A 639 -28.50 -30.87 -21.18
C ALA A 639 -29.41 -31.52 -22.26
N ASP A 640 -29.00 -32.66 -22.83
CA ASP A 640 -29.72 -33.39 -23.90
C ASP A 640 -30.19 -32.44 -25.02
N LEU A 641 -29.25 -31.64 -25.57
CA LEU A 641 -29.56 -30.62 -26.56
C LEU A 641 -30.08 -31.25 -27.86
N CYS A 642 -31.24 -30.77 -28.32
CA CYS A 642 -31.88 -31.26 -29.53
C CYS A 642 -32.22 -30.12 -30.50
N ARG A 643 -32.44 -30.51 -31.76
CA ARG A 643 -33.25 -29.77 -32.73
C ARG A 643 -34.67 -30.34 -32.71
N ILE A 644 -35.66 -29.46 -32.77
CA ILE A 644 -37.07 -29.82 -32.94
C ILE A 644 -37.60 -29.15 -34.20
N ASP A 645 -38.05 -29.97 -35.15
CA ASP A 645 -38.72 -29.54 -36.38
C ASP A 645 -40.22 -29.78 -36.24
N MET A 646 -41.01 -28.74 -36.49
CA MET A 646 -42.47 -28.72 -36.36
C MET A 646 -43.08 -28.53 -37.73
N ARG A 647 -43.96 -29.46 -38.14
CA ARG A 647 -44.66 -29.41 -39.44
C ARG A 647 -46.16 -29.42 -39.21
N ASP A 648 -46.76 -28.25 -39.34
CA ASP A 648 -48.19 -28.00 -39.19
C ASP A 648 -48.76 -28.67 -37.92
N VAL A 649 -48.09 -28.45 -36.77
CA VAL A 649 -48.54 -28.94 -35.45
C VAL A 649 -49.87 -28.26 -35.11
N PRO A 650 -50.98 -28.99 -34.89
CA PRO A 650 -52.25 -28.38 -34.50
C PRO A 650 -52.13 -27.65 -33.16
N VAL A 651 -52.66 -26.43 -33.09
CA VAL A 651 -52.64 -25.58 -31.87
C VAL A 651 -54.07 -25.11 -31.56
N ALA A 652 -54.61 -25.56 -30.43
CA ALA A 652 -55.90 -25.10 -29.93
C ALA A 652 -55.76 -23.75 -29.20
N GLN A 653 -56.88 -23.03 -29.04
CA GLN A 653 -56.89 -21.74 -28.34
C GLN A 653 -56.37 -21.85 -26.89
N GLU A 654 -56.62 -22.99 -26.23
CA GLU A 654 -56.15 -23.30 -24.88
C GLU A 654 -54.65 -23.62 -24.79
N ASP A 655 -53.99 -23.92 -25.91
CA ASP A 655 -52.54 -24.12 -25.99
C ASP A 655 -51.78 -22.78 -26.09
N LEU A 656 -52.46 -21.68 -26.44
CA LEU A 656 -51.88 -20.35 -26.51
C LEU A 656 -51.80 -19.74 -25.10
N VAL A 657 -50.59 -19.58 -24.58
CA VAL A 657 -50.36 -19.00 -23.26
C VAL A 657 -50.69 -17.50 -23.31
N ALA A 658 -51.41 -17.02 -22.29
CA ALA A 658 -51.85 -15.61 -22.13
C ALA A 658 -52.86 -15.09 -23.19
N ALA A 659 -53.53 -15.95 -23.96
CA ALA A 659 -54.52 -15.54 -24.97
C ALA A 659 -55.92 -15.16 -24.42
N GLN A 660 -56.18 -15.32 -23.12
CA GLN A 660 -57.53 -15.27 -22.53
C GLN A 660 -57.83 -14.08 -21.60
N SER A 661 -56.91 -13.13 -21.37
CA SER A 661 -57.29 -11.94 -20.59
C SER A 661 -58.04 -10.93 -21.47
N GLU A 662 -59.08 -10.30 -20.93
CA GLU A 662 -59.92 -9.35 -21.69
C GLU A 662 -59.16 -8.06 -22.06
N ARG A 663 -57.98 -7.82 -21.49
CA ARG A 663 -56.96 -6.83 -21.92
C ARG A 663 -55.55 -7.19 -21.40
N PRO A 664 -54.68 -7.85 -22.17
CA PRO A 664 -53.23 -7.79 -21.97
C PRO A 664 -52.65 -6.88 -23.04
N SER A 665 -51.99 -5.78 -22.66
CA SER A 665 -51.23 -5.04 -23.67
C SER A 665 -50.05 -5.92 -24.12
N LEU A 666 -49.69 -5.87 -25.40
CA LEU A 666 -48.52 -6.56 -25.99
C LEU A 666 -47.21 -6.40 -25.19
N ARG A 667 -47.15 -5.33 -24.39
CA ARG A 667 -46.06 -5.03 -23.47
C ARG A 667 -45.98 -6.01 -22.30
N ASP A 668 -47.12 -6.48 -21.77
CA ASP A 668 -47.19 -7.24 -20.52
C ASP A 668 -46.69 -8.68 -20.68
N GLY A 669 -47.04 -9.35 -21.79
CA GLY A 669 -46.57 -10.71 -22.08
C GLY A 669 -45.07 -10.78 -22.41
N PHE A 670 -44.55 -9.80 -23.17
CA PHE A 670 -43.12 -9.73 -23.48
C PHE A 670 -42.29 -9.24 -22.28
N MET A 671 -42.82 -8.35 -21.45
CA MET A 671 -42.18 -7.96 -20.18
C MET A 671 -42.15 -9.11 -19.17
N ALA A 672 -43.20 -9.93 -19.09
CA ALA A 672 -43.20 -11.14 -18.26
C ALA A 672 -42.12 -12.14 -18.70
N ILE A 673 -41.95 -12.34 -20.01
CA ILE A 673 -40.90 -13.21 -20.57
C ILE A 673 -39.49 -12.64 -20.32
N ASN A 674 -39.30 -11.33 -20.47
CA ASN A 674 -38.03 -10.68 -20.13
C ASN A 674 -37.72 -10.82 -18.64
N GLY A 675 -38.72 -10.73 -17.76
CA GLY A 675 -38.58 -11.01 -16.33
C GLY A 675 -38.14 -12.45 -16.06
N VAL A 676 -38.65 -13.43 -16.81
CA VAL A 676 -38.17 -14.82 -16.75
C VAL A 676 -36.70 -14.91 -17.17
N PHE A 677 -36.29 -14.32 -18.30
CA PHE A 677 -34.88 -14.34 -18.69
C PHE A 677 -33.97 -13.64 -17.67
N GLU A 678 -34.37 -12.48 -17.14
CA GLU A 678 -33.60 -11.75 -16.13
C GLU A 678 -33.46 -12.55 -14.82
N ARG A 679 -34.51 -13.28 -14.42
CA ARG A 679 -34.48 -14.16 -13.25
C ARG A 679 -33.50 -15.32 -13.40
N TYR A 680 -33.39 -15.92 -14.58
CA TYR A 680 -32.55 -17.12 -14.78
C TYR A 680 -31.11 -16.84 -15.22
N ARG A 681 -30.75 -15.60 -15.62
CA ARG A 681 -29.36 -15.24 -15.93
C ARG A 681 -28.39 -15.45 -14.74
N PRO A 682 -28.74 -15.07 -13.49
CA PRO A 682 -27.94 -15.41 -12.30
C PRO A 682 -27.71 -16.92 -12.12
N VAL A 683 -28.69 -17.75 -12.49
CA VAL A 683 -28.58 -19.22 -12.44
C VAL A 683 -27.50 -19.72 -13.41
N VAL A 684 -27.44 -19.16 -14.63
CA VAL A 684 -26.37 -19.49 -15.59
C VAL A 684 -24.99 -19.00 -15.09
N ALA A 685 -24.92 -17.82 -14.48
CA ALA A 685 -23.70 -17.33 -13.85
C ALA A 685 -23.22 -18.28 -12.74
N ALA A 686 -24.14 -18.75 -11.89
CA ALA A 686 -23.87 -19.75 -10.85
C ALA A 686 -23.38 -21.08 -11.43
N LEU A 687 -23.97 -21.59 -12.51
CA LEU A 687 -23.49 -22.80 -13.20
C LEU A 687 -22.03 -22.65 -13.66
N ALA A 688 -21.69 -21.52 -14.29
CA ALA A 688 -20.35 -21.24 -14.78
C ALA A 688 -19.33 -21.10 -13.63
N LEU A 689 -19.65 -20.31 -12.60
CA LEU A 689 -18.78 -20.11 -11.43
C LEU A 689 -18.59 -21.41 -10.65
N GLY A 690 -19.66 -22.16 -10.41
CA GLY A 690 -19.60 -23.45 -9.73
C GLY A 690 -18.72 -24.45 -10.47
N ASN A 691 -18.91 -24.60 -11.80
CA ASN A 691 -18.04 -25.45 -12.60
C ASN A 691 -16.57 -24.99 -12.55
N ALA A 692 -16.32 -23.68 -12.61
CA ALA A 692 -14.98 -23.11 -12.50
C ALA A 692 -14.34 -23.37 -11.12
N ARG A 693 -15.08 -23.21 -10.03
CA ARG A 693 -14.64 -23.58 -8.68
C ARG A 693 -14.34 -25.07 -8.58
N GLY A 694 -15.18 -25.91 -9.18
CA GLY A 694 -14.92 -27.34 -9.30
C GLY A 694 -13.58 -27.63 -9.99
N MET A 695 -13.26 -26.95 -11.09
CA MET A 695 -11.94 -27.07 -11.74
C MET A 695 -10.79 -26.65 -10.81
N LEU A 696 -10.94 -25.53 -10.10
CA LEU A 696 -9.94 -25.04 -9.16
C LEU A 696 -9.72 -25.99 -7.97
N GLU A 697 -10.79 -26.58 -7.42
CA GLU A 697 -10.72 -27.57 -6.34
C GLU A 697 -9.97 -28.83 -6.79
N ARG A 698 -10.17 -29.28 -8.04
CA ARG A 698 -9.39 -30.39 -8.61
C ARG A 698 -7.91 -30.02 -8.71
N LEU A 699 -7.58 -28.86 -9.27
CA LEU A 699 -6.21 -28.36 -9.35
C LEU A 699 -5.54 -28.28 -7.97
N ALA A 700 -6.26 -27.78 -6.96
CA ALA A 700 -5.77 -27.70 -5.58
C ALA A 700 -5.44 -29.07 -4.98
N ARG A 701 -6.28 -30.09 -5.20
CA ARG A 701 -6.02 -31.47 -4.76
C ARG A 701 -4.73 -32.05 -5.34
N HIS A 702 -4.31 -31.58 -6.50
CA HIS A 702 -3.03 -31.95 -7.15
C HIS A 702 -1.89 -30.97 -6.84
N GLY A 703 -1.99 -30.22 -5.74
CA GLY A 703 -0.94 -29.28 -5.29
C GLY A 703 -0.82 -27.99 -6.10
N GLN A 704 -1.75 -27.72 -7.03
CA GLN A 704 -1.71 -26.53 -7.89
C GLN A 704 -2.42 -25.31 -7.31
N ALA A 705 -2.87 -25.35 -6.05
CA ALA A 705 -3.60 -24.24 -5.41
C ALA A 705 -2.85 -22.91 -5.51
N ASN A 706 -1.53 -22.94 -5.31
CA ASN A 706 -0.67 -21.76 -5.39
C ASN A 706 -0.51 -21.21 -6.82
N ALA A 707 -0.50 -22.08 -7.83
CA ALA A 707 -0.36 -21.67 -9.23
C ALA A 707 -1.61 -20.93 -9.75
N PHE A 708 -2.78 -21.30 -9.21
CA PHE A 708 -4.09 -20.73 -9.57
C PHE A 708 -4.69 -19.84 -8.47
N ALA A 709 -3.87 -19.33 -7.55
CA ALA A 709 -4.34 -18.54 -6.42
C ALA A 709 -5.05 -17.23 -6.85
N SER A 710 -4.69 -16.66 -8.00
CA SER A 710 -5.40 -15.53 -8.61
C SER A 710 -6.84 -15.88 -8.99
N GLU A 711 -7.07 -17.05 -9.57
CA GLU A 711 -8.38 -17.52 -10.03
C GLU A 711 -9.28 -17.84 -8.85
N PHE A 712 -8.73 -18.38 -7.76
CA PHE A 712 -9.47 -18.54 -6.50
C PHE A 712 -10.00 -17.19 -5.99
N ARG A 713 -9.21 -16.11 -6.09
CA ARG A 713 -9.65 -14.76 -5.70
C ARG A 713 -10.66 -14.15 -6.68
N SER A 714 -10.40 -14.26 -7.98
CA SER A 714 -11.34 -13.79 -9.01
C SER A 714 -12.69 -14.48 -8.90
N HIS A 715 -12.69 -15.80 -8.63
CA HIS A 715 -13.91 -16.54 -8.35
C HIS A 715 -14.66 -15.98 -7.14
N ALA A 716 -13.98 -15.77 -6.00
CA ALA A 716 -14.62 -15.22 -4.80
C ALA A 716 -15.22 -13.83 -5.04
N ALA A 717 -14.51 -12.96 -5.78
CA ALA A 717 -15.02 -11.64 -6.16
C ALA A 717 -16.27 -11.72 -7.04
N LEU A 718 -16.30 -12.66 -8.00
CA LEU A 718 -17.47 -12.90 -8.85
C LEU A 718 -18.65 -13.49 -8.07
N ILE A 719 -18.40 -14.35 -7.07
CA ILE A 719 -19.46 -14.81 -6.16
C ILE A 719 -20.06 -13.64 -5.37
N ALA A 720 -19.22 -12.72 -4.87
CA ALA A 720 -19.73 -11.54 -4.17
C ALA A 720 -20.56 -10.63 -5.09
N ALA A 721 -20.09 -10.39 -6.31
CA ALA A 721 -20.85 -9.63 -7.30
C ALA A 721 -22.19 -10.31 -7.67
N LEU A 722 -22.20 -11.65 -7.76
CA LEU A 722 -23.42 -12.42 -7.98
C LEU A 722 -24.39 -12.33 -6.80
N ALA A 723 -23.87 -12.37 -5.56
CA ALA A 723 -24.67 -12.18 -4.35
C ALA A 723 -25.33 -10.79 -4.34
N ASP A 724 -24.59 -9.74 -4.68
CA ASP A 724 -25.13 -8.38 -4.79
C ASP A 724 -26.25 -8.28 -5.82
N VAL A 725 -26.05 -8.89 -7.00
CA VAL A 725 -27.07 -8.93 -8.07
C VAL A 725 -28.32 -9.66 -7.60
N CYS A 726 -28.17 -10.77 -6.87
CA CYS A 726 -29.31 -11.51 -6.32
C CYS A 726 -30.04 -10.70 -5.23
N ALA A 727 -29.29 -10.05 -4.34
CA ALA A 727 -29.85 -9.22 -3.28
C ALA A 727 -30.60 -8.00 -3.83
N ASP A 728 -30.07 -7.34 -4.86
CA ASP A 728 -30.78 -6.28 -5.60
C ASP A 728 -32.10 -6.81 -6.20
N GLY A 729 -32.07 -8.02 -6.78
CA GLY A 729 -33.27 -8.68 -7.30
C GLY A 729 -34.32 -8.94 -6.23
N MET A 730 -33.92 -9.47 -5.08
CA MET A 730 -34.82 -9.73 -3.95
C MET A 730 -35.44 -8.45 -3.37
N ARG A 731 -34.74 -7.30 -3.46
CA ARG A 731 -35.26 -5.98 -3.05
C ARG A 731 -36.12 -5.28 -4.12
N GLY A 732 -36.31 -5.89 -5.30
CA GLY A 732 -36.97 -5.24 -6.44
C GLY A 732 -36.16 -4.11 -7.08
N GLN A 733 -34.85 -4.07 -6.84
CA GLN A 733 -33.89 -3.07 -7.34
C GLN A 733 -33.02 -3.63 -8.49
N ALA A 734 -33.46 -4.71 -9.12
CA ALA A 734 -32.75 -5.38 -10.21
C ALA A 734 -32.38 -4.41 -11.34
N LYS A 735 -31.10 -4.41 -11.72
CA LYS A 735 -30.59 -3.65 -12.87
C LYS A 735 -30.22 -4.62 -13.98
N GLY A 736 -30.98 -4.62 -15.08
CA GLY A 736 -30.80 -5.58 -16.19
C GLY A 736 -29.38 -5.60 -16.80
N HIS A 737 -28.65 -4.47 -16.78
CA HIS A 737 -27.25 -4.41 -17.22
C HIS A 737 -26.32 -5.17 -16.26
N ARG A 738 -26.45 -4.99 -14.93
CA ARG A 738 -25.64 -5.71 -13.93
C ARG A 738 -25.87 -7.22 -13.97
N ILE A 739 -27.13 -7.62 -14.17
CA ILE A 739 -27.50 -9.04 -14.35
C ILE A 739 -26.82 -9.63 -15.58
N SER A 740 -26.77 -8.88 -16.68
CA SER A 740 -26.10 -9.32 -17.91
C SER A 740 -24.58 -9.35 -17.75
N GLU A 741 -24.01 -8.34 -17.08
CA GLU A 741 -22.59 -8.21 -16.81
C GLU A 741 -22.04 -9.36 -15.97
N ILE A 742 -22.69 -9.70 -14.83
CA ILE A 742 -22.19 -10.78 -13.97
C ILE A 742 -22.20 -12.13 -14.68
N LYS A 743 -23.24 -12.39 -15.49
CA LYS A 743 -23.33 -13.61 -16.31
C LYS A 743 -22.21 -13.67 -17.34
N TYR A 744 -21.95 -12.56 -18.05
CA TYR A 744 -20.85 -12.48 -19.01
C TYR A 744 -19.49 -12.71 -18.33
N GLN A 745 -19.22 -12.04 -17.22
CA GLN A 745 -17.98 -12.16 -16.46
C GLN A 745 -17.76 -13.59 -15.93
N ALA A 746 -18.82 -14.25 -15.44
CA ALA A 746 -18.77 -15.64 -14.97
C ALA A 746 -18.39 -16.62 -16.09
N VAL A 747 -18.99 -16.49 -17.27
CA VAL A 747 -18.69 -17.34 -18.45
C VAL A 747 -17.27 -17.06 -18.94
N ALA A 748 -16.87 -15.80 -19.07
CA ALA A 748 -15.53 -15.41 -19.49
C ALA A 748 -14.44 -15.92 -18.52
N PHE A 749 -14.71 -15.88 -17.21
CA PHE A 749 -13.81 -16.44 -16.20
C PHE A 749 -13.62 -17.95 -16.35
N SER A 750 -14.71 -18.70 -16.55
CA SER A 750 -14.65 -20.14 -16.81
C SER A 750 -13.86 -20.45 -18.09
N ASP A 751 -14.04 -19.65 -19.14
CA ASP A 751 -13.32 -19.84 -20.41
C ASP A 751 -11.81 -19.57 -20.29
N ALA A 752 -11.45 -18.47 -19.61
CA ALA A 752 -10.06 -18.13 -19.32
C ALA A 752 -9.34 -19.23 -18.53
N LEU A 753 -10.04 -19.86 -17.58
CA LEU A 753 -9.50 -20.99 -16.82
C LEU A 753 -9.23 -22.21 -17.72
N VAL A 754 -10.17 -22.54 -18.62
CA VAL A 754 -9.98 -23.63 -19.60
C VAL A 754 -8.80 -23.37 -20.54
N ALA A 755 -8.59 -22.12 -20.95
CA ALA A 755 -7.45 -21.74 -21.79
C ALA A 755 -6.11 -21.84 -21.03
N ARG A 756 -6.12 -21.58 -19.71
CA ARG A 756 -4.93 -21.54 -18.86
C ARG A 756 -4.45 -22.93 -18.41
N ILE A 757 -5.37 -23.81 -18.01
CA ILE A 757 -5.04 -25.13 -17.44
C ILE A 757 -4.06 -25.95 -18.30
N PRO A 758 -4.22 -26.07 -19.64
CA PRO A 758 -3.30 -26.85 -20.46
C PRO A 758 -1.86 -26.31 -20.47
N ARG A 759 -1.68 -24.99 -20.27
CA ARG A 759 -0.35 -24.37 -20.23
C ARG A 759 0.33 -24.56 -18.89
N ASP A 760 -0.42 -24.37 -17.82
CA ASP A 760 0.16 -24.25 -16.47
C ASP A 760 0.07 -25.55 -15.66
N ALA A 761 -0.85 -26.45 -16.00
CA ALA A 761 -1.05 -27.74 -15.33
C ALA A 761 -1.36 -28.90 -16.31
N PRO A 762 -0.56 -29.10 -17.40
CA PRO A 762 -0.84 -30.13 -18.40
C PRO A 762 -0.88 -31.55 -17.81
N ALA A 763 -0.03 -31.86 -16.83
CA ALA A 763 0.00 -33.18 -16.19
C ALA A 763 -1.31 -33.50 -15.44
N VAL A 764 -1.87 -32.52 -14.72
CA VAL A 764 -3.14 -32.67 -14.00
C VAL A 764 -4.29 -32.83 -15.00
N MET A 765 -4.32 -32.01 -16.06
CA MET A 765 -5.30 -32.14 -17.14
C MET A 765 -5.28 -33.56 -17.74
N LEU A 766 -4.11 -34.14 -18.01
CA LEU A 766 -4.02 -35.47 -18.63
C LEU A 766 -4.45 -36.60 -17.69
N THR A 767 -4.18 -36.47 -16.38
CA THR A 767 -4.41 -37.53 -15.39
C THR A 767 -5.77 -37.47 -14.71
N ASP A 768 -6.44 -36.31 -14.68
CA ASP A 768 -7.71 -36.12 -14.00
C ASP A 768 -8.90 -36.13 -15.00
N PRO A 769 -9.68 -37.24 -15.10
CA PRO A 769 -10.78 -37.34 -16.04
C PRO A 769 -11.96 -36.39 -15.69
N LEU A 770 -12.17 -36.09 -14.41
CA LEU A 770 -13.24 -35.18 -13.97
C LEU A 770 -12.89 -33.74 -14.34
N LEU A 771 -11.63 -33.33 -14.16
CA LEU A 771 -11.15 -32.02 -14.61
C LEU A 771 -11.35 -31.85 -16.12
N ARG A 772 -10.98 -32.85 -16.93
CA ARG A 772 -11.20 -32.81 -18.39
C ARG A 772 -12.68 -32.67 -18.74
N ARG A 773 -13.57 -33.39 -18.05
CA ARG A 773 -15.01 -33.27 -18.28
C ARG A 773 -15.50 -31.85 -17.97
N LYS A 774 -15.16 -31.31 -16.80
CA LYS A 774 -15.50 -29.92 -16.41
C LYS A 774 -14.98 -28.88 -17.41
N MET A 775 -13.78 -29.07 -17.95
CA MET A 775 -13.22 -28.21 -18.98
C MET A 775 -14.00 -28.27 -20.31
N ARG A 776 -14.52 -29.45 -20.70
CA ARG A 776 -15.40 -29.58 -21.86
C ARG A 776 -16.76 -28.93 -21.61
N ASP A 777 -17.33 -29.16 -20.43
CA ASP A 777 -18.64 -28.62 -20.05
C ASP A 777 -18.62 -27.09 -19.97
N ALA A 778 -17.50 -26.49 -19.53
CA ALA A 778 -17.30 -25.05 -19.48
C ALA A 778 -17.53 -24.34 -20.83
N LYS A 779 -17.19 -24.98 -21.96
CA LYS A 779 -17.42 -24.43 -23.30
C LYS A 779 -18.90 -24.35 -23.67
N GLY A 780 -19.73 -25.13 -22.98
CA GLY A 780 -21.15 -25.17 -23.22
C GLY A 780 -21.90 -23.94 -22.69
N PHE A 781 -21.36 -23.24 -21.68
CA PHE A 781 -22.00 -22.07 -21.10
C PHE A 781 -22.09 -20.88 -22.06
N GLU A 782 -21.22 -20.82 -23.07
CA GLU A 782 -21.29 -19.81 -24.14
C GLU A 782 -22.61 -19.90 -24.92
N TYR A 783 -23.15 -21.11 -25.15
CA TYR A 783 -24.45 -21.25 -25.82
C TYR A 783 -25.64 -20.89 -24.91
N MET A 784 -25.49 -21.07 -23.59
CA MET A 784 -26.48 -20.65 -22.58
C MET A 784 -26.42 -19.14 -22.32
N GLU A 785 -25.36 -18.47 -22.79
CA GLU A 785 -25.18 -17.03 -22.74
C GLU A 785 -26.23 -16.33 -23.61
N GLY A 786 -26.62 -16.90 -24.75
CA GLY A 786 -27.44 -16.23 -25.76
C GLY A 786 -26.56 -15.55 -26.81
N THR A 787 -27.06 -14.53 -27.51
CA THR A 787 -26.24 -13.78 -28.47
C THR A 787 -25.29 -12.86 -27.68
N SER A 788 -24.00 -13.19 -27.62
CA SER A 788 -22.97 -12.43 -26.88
C SER A 788 -23.01 -10.92 -27.19
N ASN A 789 -23.34 -10.55 -28.42
CA ASN A 789 -23.52 -9.15 -28.83
C ASN A 789 -24.66 -8.43 -28.10
N ILE A 790 -25.78 -9.10 -27.81
CA ILE A 790 -26.91 -8.50 -27.08
C ILE A 790 -26.54 -8.28 -25.61
N HIS A 791 -25.76 -9.18 -25.02
CA HIS A 791 -25.32 -9.04 -23.62
C HIS A 791 -24.22 -8.00 -23.45
N VAL A 792 -23.27 -7.92 -24.40
CA VAL A 792 -22.32 -6.81 -24.49
C VAL A 792 -23.08 -5.50 -24.66
N LEU A 793 -23.98 -5.38 -25.65
CA LEU A 793 -24.81 -4.18 -25.84
C LEU A 793 -25.60 -3.83 -24.57
N ASN A 794 -26.22 -4.80 -23.88
CA ASN A 794 -26.98 -4.56 -22.65
C ASN A 794 -26.10 -4.18 -21.44
N ALA A 795 -24.91 -4.75 -21.31
CA ALA A 795 -23.94 -4.40 -20.26
C ALA A 795 -23.38 -2.98 -20.48
N TYR A 796 -23.08 -2.62 -21.73
CA TYR A 796 -22.55 -1.31 -22.10
C TYR A 796 -23.62 -0.23 -22.37
N ARG A 797 -24.92 -0.58 -22.33
CA ARG A 797 -26.03 0.38 -22.49
C ARG A 797 -25.98 1.53 -21.48
N ALA A 798 -25.53 1.27 -20.24
CA ALA A 798 -25.35 2.32 -19.24
C ALA A 798 -24.22 3.30 -19.61
N TYR A 799 -23.16 2.81 -20.28
CA TYR A 799 -22.04 3.61 -20.75
C TYR A 799 -22.43 4.47 -21.96
N VAL A 800 -23.23 3.92 -22.88
CA VAL A 800 -23.75 4.63 -24.06
C VAL A 800 -24.84 5.64 -23.68
N ALA A 801 -25.71 5.31 -22.72
CA ALA A 801 -26.73 6.22 -22.19
C ALA A 801 -26.14 7.39 -21.38
N GLY A 802 -24.86 7.33 -20.99
CA GLY A 802 -24.10 8.44 -20.41
C GLY A 802 -23.34 9.30 -21.43
N VAL A 803 -23.43 9.00 -22.74
CA VAL A 803 -22.69 9.70 -23.81
C VAL A 803 -23.60 10.25 -24.92
N ALA A 804 -24.93 10.32 -24.72
CA ALA A 804 -25.82 11.07 -25.60
C ALA A 804 -26.92 11.80 -24.80
N SER A 805 -26.78 13.14 -24.76
CA SER A 805 -27.73 14.19 -24.32
C SER A 805 -28.43 14.05 -22.97
#